data_AF-A0A923BHS7-F1
#
_entry.id   AF-A0A923BHS7-F1
#
_cell.length_a   1.000
_cell.length_b   1.000
_cell.length_c   1.000
_cell.angle_alpha   90.00
_cell.angle_beta   90.00
_cell.angle_gamma   90.00
#
_symmetry.space_group_name_H-M   'P 1'
#
loop_
_entity.id
_entity.type
_entity.pdbx_description
1 polymer ?
#
loop_
_entity_poly.entity_id
_entity_poly.type
_entity_poly.pdbx_seq_one_letter_code
_entity_poly.pdbx_strand_id
1 'polypeptide(L)'
;MLVRAVSIASRVTVTVATIAAVIILSASSTQAQMTRALGLDVSAWQTEITTTEWATLKRPTDQQVGGVFGDGRDFVFMRSSRGGTTGFYNQNDSDNSDGLNTLSQRYDDPYFVQNITRATNAGLFAGSYHFSRPDVVAATQNSGGIANTGTDEANHFMQMSGAWMRPGYLLPVHDLEAGDSIRTDNEMAQFTIDFSNRIYDVLGIRPAVYTNGNYAAFVIGTASTALRNEVVNKHPVLWSARWPNQADPNSIDVQNGQPKDTYANIYGPWDDSGVTHPWSFWQYASTMKLNGNNNKAANTDVNVANGGIEFLKDNLVPALWMNDNSGDWSTLANWNSGQTPVAPVQGPGQVARVGALTLPTPRLPGAAGSGVTSGQHDTVILDRPNADITVTISTGSHNVRKLYALETLNITGGTLDVNYVPSADSTPISAQFSAAVTLGDANLSVHTLQVDSTRTFTIDGGNLTANKINLMPHATTPAKLLLNGDLDFTPLANAAAVIGNGSGAGLSGRVDLGGANRTLNVADGTAGNDLAISVPVINGGLTKTGAGTLVLSGANTYAGDTVVEQGSLSLTTPFLANAADVKLLAGVSLHLGFAGIDQIDSLFIDGLSQAVGTWGAIGSAADFTSPLITGSGLLQVTVAVPEPSISLLATMAAIGWQVAAPLVVKAGRRVQRTSPRVGA
;
A
#
# COMPACT_ATOMS: atom_id res chain seq x y z
N MET A 1 -0.81 -15.70 5.35
CA MET A 1 -1.16 -14.81 6.47
C MET A 1 -2.69 -14.71 6.52
N LEU A 2 -3.34 -14.24 7.60
CA LEU A 2 -4.79 -13.93 7.59
C LEU A 2 -5.11 -13.10 6.32
N VAL A 3 -6.38 -12.89 5.97
CA VAL A 3 -6.72 -11.54 5.45
C VAL A 3 -6.47 -10.59 6.62
N ARG A 4 -5.18 -10.36 6.90
CA ARG A 4 -4.65 -9.76 8.11
C ARG A 4 -4.61 -8.32 7.72
N ALA A 5 -5.77 -7.69 7.86
CA ALA A 5 -5.80 -6.34 8.35
C ALA A 5 -4.65 -6.22 9.36
N VAL A 6 -3.67 -5.41 9.00
CA VAL A 6 -2.71 -4.86 9.93
C VAL A 6 -3.55 -4.01 10.87
N SER A 7 -4.13 -4.63 11.90
CA SER A 7 -4.49 -3.93 13.12
C SER A 7 -3.16 -3.59 13.77
N ILE A 8 -2.68 -2.36 13.55
CA ILE A 8 -1.71 -1.73 14.44
C ILE A 8 -2.48 -1.45 15.74
N ALA A 9 -2.64 -2.49 16.54
CA ALA A 9 -3.13 -2.39 17.90
C ALA A 9 -2.56 -3.58 18.71
N SER A 10 -1.64 -3.22 19.60
CA SER A 10 -1.30 -3.92 20.85
C SER A 10 -0.71 -5.33 20.79
N ARG A 11 0.63 -5.41 20.98
CA ARG A 11 1.27 -6.19 22.06
C ARG A 11 2.56 -5.48 22.51
N VAL A 12 2.41 -4.50 23.40
CA VAL A 12 3.51 -3.99 24.23
C VAL A 12 3.40 -4.70 25.57
N THR A 13 4.29 -5.64 25.85
CA THR A 13 4.55 -6.08 27.22
C THR A 13 5.52 -5.07 27.82
N VAL A 14 5.00 -4.12 28.61
CA VAL A 14 5.84 -3.19 29.38
C VAL A 14 6.40 -3.94 30.58
N THR A 15 7.68 -4.30 30.52
CA THR A 15 8.47 -4.55 31.72
C THR A 15 8.93 -3.19 32.23
N VAL A 16 8.50 -2.83 33.45
CA VAL A 16 8.79 -1.54 34.09
C VAL A 16 10.30 -1.39 34.30
N ALA A 17 10.90 -0.42 33.61
CA ALA A 17 12.19 0.15 33.97
C ALA A 17 12.03 1.67 34.02
N THR A 18 12.11 2.23 35.23
CA THR A 18 12.06 3.65 35.55
C THR A 18 13.19 4.43 34.86
N ILE A 19 12.84 5.37 33.98
CA ILE A 19 13.74 6.43 33.48
C ILE A 19 12.99 7.76 33.51
N ALA A 20 13.68 8.79 34.01
CA ALA A 20 13.17 10.11 34.35
C ALA A 20 12.54 10.86 33.16
N ALA A 21 11.38 11.48 33.42
CA ALA A 21 10.61 12.24 32.44
C ALA A 21 11.26 13.60 32.13
N VAL A 22 11.62 13.80 30.86
CA VAL A 22 11.76 15.13 30.26
C VAL A 22 10.42 15.46 29.61
N ILE A 23 9.72 16.46 30.13
CA ILE A 23 8.44 16.94 29.59
C ILE A 23 8.74 17.72 28.31
N ILE A 24 8.58 17.06 27.16
CA ILE A 24 8.42 17.74 25.87
C ILE A 24 6.92 18.02 25.73
N LEU A 25 6.53 19.29 25.84
CA LEU A 25 5.21 19.77 25.45
C LEU A 25 5.05 19.57 23.93
N SER A 26 4.56 18.41 23.52
CA SER A 26 4.05 18.22 22.16
C SER A 26 2.76 19.03 22.05
N ALA A 27 2.80 20.14 21.31
CA ALA A 27 1.59 20.74 20.79
C ALA A 27 0.94 19.69 19.87
N SER A 28 -0.07 18.98 20.39
CA SER A 28 -0.92 18.12 19.60
C SER A 28 -1.69 19.01 18.63
N SER A 29 -1.22 19.07 17.38
CA SER A 29 -2.07 19.54 16.29
C SER A 29 -3.29 18.63 16.28
N THR A 30 -4.45 19.16 16.64
CA THR A 30 -5.74 18.52 16.42
C THR A 30 -5.87 18.29 14.91
N GLN A 31 -5.58 17.08 14.45
CA GLN A 31 -5.77 16.71 13.06
C GLN A 31 -7.28 16.72 12.83
N ALA A 32 -7.75 17.57 11.91
CA ALA A 32 -9.17 17.62 11.57
C ALA A 32 -9.63 16.21 11.18
N GLN A 33 -10.73 15.75 11.77
CA GLN A 33 -11.30 14.45 11.47
C GLN A 33 -11.59 14.36 9.97
N MET A 34 -11.05 13.32 9.33
CA MET A 34 -11.26 13.08 7.91
C MET A 34 -12.74 12.83 7.63
N THR A 35 -13.27 13.43 6.56
CA THR A 35 -14.65 13.20 6.14
C THR A 35 -14.83 11.75 5.69
N ARG A 36 -15.73 11.03 6.35
CA ARG A 36 -16.07 9.65 6.02
C ARG A 36 -16.82 9.60 4.69
N ALA A 37 -16.45 8.63 3.87
CA ALA A 37 -17.09 8.39 2.60
C ALA A 37 -18.53 7.89 2.81
N LEU A 38 -19.46 8.41 2.03
CA LEU A 38 -20.87 8.03 2.09
C LEU A 38 -21.21 7.04 0.99
N GLY A 39 -22.15 6.15 1.24
CA GLY A 39 -22.58 5.15 0.27
C GLY A 39 -24.05 4.79 0.41
N LEU A 40 -24.44 3.79 -0.34
CA LEU A 40 -25.78 3.22 -0.33
C LEU A 40 -25.70 1.72 -0.63
N ASP A 41 -26.80 1.03 -0.48
CA ASP A 41 -26.95 -0.30 -1.05
C ASP A 41 -28.32 -0.47 -1.70
N VAL A 42 -28.35 -1.30 -2.74
CA VAL A 42 -29.52 -1.44 -3.61
C VAL A 42 -29.73 -2.89 -4.03
N SER A 43 -30.96 -3.18 -4.41
CA SER A 43 -31.39 -4.45 -5.00
C SER A 43 -32.50 -4.20 -6.03
N ALA A 44 -33.10 -5.27 -6.55
CA ALA A 44 -34.29 -5.17 -7.39
C ALA A 44 -35.46 -4.37 -6.78
N TRP A 45 -35.51 -4.20 -5.45
CA TRP A 45 -36.52 -3.38 -4.78
C TRP A 45 -36.44 -1.89 -5.13
N GLN A 46 -35.27 -1.40 -5.51
CA GLN A 46 -35.09 -0.03 -5.99
C GLN A 46 -35.45 0.13 -7.47
N THR A 47 -35.87 -0.95 -8.14
CA THR A 47 -36.27 -0.98 -9.56
C THR A 47 -35.14 -0.52 -10.50
N GLU A 48 -35.45 -0.09 -11.72
CA GLU A 48 -34.44 0.40 -12.65
C GLU A 48 -33.88 1.75 -12.19
N ILE A 49 -32.57 1.80 -11.89
CA ILE A 49 -31.83 3.03 -11.67
C ILE A 49 -31.09 3.39 -12.97
N THR A 50 -31.47 4.51 -13.58
CA THR A 50 -30.94 4.97 -14.87
C THR A 50 -29.51 5.50 -14.77
N THR A 51 -28.83 5.65 -15.91
CA THR A 51 -27.48 6.25 -15.96
C THR A 51 -27.44 7.67 -15.37
N THR A 52 -28.47 8.49 -15.63
CA THR A 52 -28.56 9.87 -15.10
C THR A 52 -28.80 9.88 -13.59
N GLU A 53 -29.55 8.91 -13.08
CA GLU A 53 -29.76 8.73 -11.64
C GLU A 53 -28.46 8.30 -10.93
N TRP A 54 -27.70 7.34 -11.48
CA TRP A 54 -26.37 7.00 -10.96
C TRP A 54 -25.41 8.19 -10.95
N ALA A 55 -25.41 9.00 -12.01
CA ALA A 55 -24.64 10.24 -12.05
C ALA A 55 -25.10 11.26 -10.98
N THR A 56 -26.39 11.29 -10.67
CA THR A 56 -26.95 12.11 -9.59
C THR A 56 -26.56 11.59 -8.21
N LEU A 57 -26.54 10.27 -8.01
CA LEU A 57 -26.07 9.63 -6.77
C LEU A 57 -24.62 10.01 -6.48
N LYS A 58 -23.72 9.98 -7.48
CA LYS A 58 -22.31 10.34 -7.28
C LYS A 58 -22.06 11.84 -7.12
N ARG A 59 -22.82 12.67 -7.84
CA ARG A 59 -22.56 14.12 -7.92
C ARG A 59 -22.48 14.74 -6.51
N PRO A 60 -21.54 15.66 -6.26
CA PRO A 60 -21.47 16.39 -4.99
C PRO A 60 -22.80 17.08 -4.64
N THR A 61 -23.08 17.19 -3.34
CA THR A 61 -24.35 17.73 -2.83
C THR A 61 -24.55 19.22 -3.11
N ASP A 62 -23.47 19.95 -3.40
CA ASP A 62 -23.45 21.36 -3.78
C ASP A 62 -23.54 21.59 -5.30
N GLN A 63 -23.57 20.52 -6.10
CA GLN A 63 -23.66 20.59 -7.56
C GLN A 63 -25.00 20.09 -8.07
N GLN A 64 -25.51 20.74 -9.13
CA GLN A 64 -26.78 20.38 -9.76
C GLN A 64 -26.69 20.28 -11.28
N VAL A 65 -27.52 19.40 -11.85
CA VAL A 65 -27.75 19.30 -13.30
C VAL A 65 -29.27 19.30 -13.51
N GLY A 66 -29.77 20.18 -14.38
CA GLY A 66 -31.22 20.29 -14.63
C GLY A 66 -32.05 20.66 -13.40
N GLY A 67 -31.47 21.38 -12.43
CA GLY A 67 -32.14 21.76 -11.17
C GLY A 67 -32.17 20.67 -10.09
N VAL A 68 -31.54 19.51 -10.31
CA VAL A 68 -31.47 18.42 -9.33
C VAL A 68 -30.08 18.38 -8.72
N PHE A 69 -29.97 18.54 -7.41
CA PHE A 69 -28.70 18.42 -6.67
C PHE A 69 -28.20 16.97 -6.62
N GLY A 70 -26.89 16.80 -6.47
CA GLY A 70 -26.30 15.49 -6.26
C GLY A 70 -26.53 14.93 -4.85
N ASP A 71 -26.32 13.63 -4.66
CA ASP A 71 -26.47 12.97 -3.36
C ASP A 71 -25.12 12.69 -2.65
N GLY A 72 -23.98 12.92 -3.31
CA GLY A 72 -22.65 12.82 -2.71
C GLY A 72 -22.26 11.40 -2.27
N ARG A 73 -22.58 10.38 -3.05
CA ARG A 73 -22.30 8.96 -2.72
C ARG A 73 -21.02 8.50 -3.42
N ASP A 74 -20.09 7.94 -2.65
CA ASP A 74 -18.79 7.47 -3.12
C ASP A 74 -18.74 5.97 -3.39
N PHE A 75 -19.61 5.20 -2.72
CA PHE A 75 -19.63 3.76 -2.87
C PHE A 75 -21.03 3.15 -2.84
N VAL A 76 -21.16 1.92 -3.34
CA VAL A 76 -22.41 1.17 -3.33
C VAL A 76 -22.19 -0.34 -3.20
N PHE A 77 -23.04 -1.01 -2.40
CA PHE A 77 -23.19 -2.46 -2.43
C PHE A 77 -24.48 -2.85 -3.15
N MET A 78 -24.45 -3.90 -3.97
CA MET A 78 -25.59 -4.31 -4.79
C MET A 78 -25.90 -5.78 -4.62
N ARG A 79 -27.17 -6.13 -4.40
CA ARG A 79 -27.55 -7.54 -4.37
C ARG A 79 -27.26 -8.16 -5.72
N SER A 80 -26.49 -9.23 -5.76
CA SER A 80 -26.33 -10.04 -6.97
C SER A 80 -27.22 -11.27 -6.94
N SER A 81 -27.37 -11.88 -5.76
CA SER A 81 -28.13 -13.11 -5.61
C SER A 81 -28.62 -13.37 -4.19
N ARG A 82 -29.49 -14.38 -4.06
CA ARG A 82 -30.06 -14.87 -2.81
C ARG A 82 -30.31 -16.38 -2.87
N GLY A 83 -30.11 -17.08 -1.75
CA GLY A 83 -30.33 -18.52 -1.63
C GLY A 83 -29.30 -19.38 -2.38
N GLY A 84 -29.55 -20.68 -2.50
CA GLY A 84 -28.58 -21.62 -3.07
C GLY A 84 -28.59 -21.70 -4.60
N THR A 85 -27.87 -22.67 -5.16
CA THR A 85 -27.63 -22.74 -6.61
C THR A 85 -28.81 -23.26 -7.44
N THR A 86 -29.85 -23.80 -6.80
CA THR A 86 -30.97 -24.49 -7.47
C THR A 86 -32.35 -23.94 -7.10
N GLY A 87 -33.33 -24.26 -7.94
CA GLY A 87 -34.72 -23.91 -7.70
C GLY A 87 -35.08 -22.48 -8.09
N PHE A 88 -36.14 -22.00 -7.47
CA PHE A 88 -36.72 -20.69 -7.74
C PHE A 88 -37.23 -20.07 -6.46
N TYR A 89 -37.15 -18.74 -6.37
CA TYR A 89 -37.76 -17.95 -5.34
C TYR A 89 -38.55 -16.80 -5.95
N ASN A 90 -39.81 -16.70 -5.57
CA ASN A 90 -40.70 -15.60 -5.89
C ASN A 90 -40.53 -14.49 -4.85
N GLN A 91 -39.93 -13.38 -5.26
CA GLN A 91 -39.71 -12.22 -4.39
C GLN A 91 -41.01 -11.54 -3.92
N ASN A 92 -42.13 -11.77 -4.59
CA ASN A 92 -43.44 -11.25 -4.21
C ASN A 92 -44.25 -12.19 -3.32
N ASP A 93 -43.73 -13.39 -3.03
CA ASP A 93 -44.38 -14.44 -2.22
C ASP A 93 -43.36 -15.04 -1.24
N SER A 94 -42.97 -14.23 -0.25
CA SER A 94 -41.86 -14.56 0.66
C SER A 94 -42.20 -15.66 1.67
N ASP A 95 -43.47 -15.82 2.01
CA ASP A 95 -44.01 -16.89 2.86
C ASP A 95 -44.33 -18.18 2.08
N ASN A 96 -44.10 -18.19 0.76
CA ASN A 96 -44.39 -19.30 -0.13
C ASN A 96 -45.87 -19.72 -0.11
N SER A 97 -46.77 -18.76 0.06
CA SER A 97 -48.21 -18.99 0.09
C SER A 97 -48.72 -19.57 -1.23
N ASP A 98 -48.09 -19.23 -2.36
CA ASP A 98 -48.41 -19.77 -3.69
C ASP A 98 -47.71 -21.11 -3.98
N GLY A 99 -46.81 -21.55 -3.10
CA GLY A 99 -46.09 -22.83 -3.25
C GLY A 99 -45.06 -22.84 -4.39
N LEU A 100 -44.66 -21.68 -4.90
CA LEU A 100 -43.75 -21.56 -6.06
C LEU A 100 -42.26 -21.55 -5.68
N ASN A 101 -41.92 -21.30 -4.41
CA ASN A 101 -40.54 -21.36 -3.94
C ASN A 101 -40.11 -22.83 -3.88
N THR A 102 -38.99 -23.18 -4.52
CA THR A 102 -38.56 -24.58 -4.71
C THR A 102 -37.08 -24.77 -4.44
N LEU A 103 -36.71 -25.99 -4.06
CA LEU A 103 -35.33 -26.43 -3.82
C LEU A 103 -34.57 -25.46 -2.90
N SER A 104 -33.37 -25.05 -3.31
CA SER A 104 -32.52 -24.10 -2.58
C SER A 104 -32.99 -22.63 -2.64
N GLN A 105 -34.17 -22.37 -3.21
CA GLN A 105 -34.79 -21.05 -3.36
C GLN A 105 -33.86 -20.02 -4.02
N ARG A 106 -33.21 -20.42 -5.13
CA ARG A 106 -32.37 -19.53 -5.93
C ARG A 106 -33.11 -18.28 -6.38
N TYR A 107 -32.48 -17.12 -6.21
CA TYR A 107 -32.90 -15.86 -6.80
C TYR A 107 -31.71 -15.08 -7.38
N ASP A 108 -31.79 -14.75 -8.66
CA ASP A 108 -30.83 -13.93 -9.39
C ASP A 108 -31.37 -12.49 -9.48
N ASP A 109 -30.64 -11.50 -8.96
CA ASP A 109 -31.11 -10.10 -9.04
C ASP A 109 -31.01 -9.58 -10.49
N PRO A 110 -32.13 -9.25 -11.16
CA PRO A 110 -32.13 -8.96 -12.58
C PRO A 110 -31.42 -7.64 -12.94
N TYR A 111 -31.23 -6.73 -11.98
CA TYR A 111 -30.63 -5.42 -12.23
C TYR A 111 -29.13 -5.35 -11.90
N PHE A 112 -28.57 -6.36 -11.23
CA PHE A 112 -27.20 -6.34 -10.71
C PHE A 112 -26.15 -5.91 -11.76
N VAL A 113 -26.11 -6.60 -12.90
CA VAL A 113 -25.08 -6.37 -13.94
C VAL A 113 -25.15 -4.97 -14.54
N GLN A 114 -26.35 -4.47 -14.78
CA GLN A 114 -26.55 -3.13 -15.29
C GLN A 114 -26.17 -2.07 -14.26
N ASN A 115 -26.58 -2.26 -13.00
CA ASN A 115 -26.29 -1.34 -11.92
C ASN A 115 -24.80 -1.25 -11.63
N ILE A 116 -24.08 -2.37 -11.54
CA ILE A 116 -22.64 -2.34 -11.24
C ILE A 116 -21.86 -1.63 -12.35
N THR A 117 -22.29 -1.82 -13.61
CA THR A 117 -21.69 -1.13 -14.78
C THR A 117 -21.99 0.38 -14.73
N ARG A 118 -23.24 0.77 -14.50
CA ARG A 118 -23.64 2.19 -14.45
C ARG A 118 -23.02 2.93 -13.27
N ALA A 119 -22.97 2.31 -12.08
CA ALA A 119 -22.40 2.92 -10.88
C ALA A 119 -20.89 3.16 -11.01
N THR A 120 -20.14 2.17 -11.52
CA THR A 120 -18.70 2.34 -11.74
C THR A 120 -18.40 3.37 -12.83
N ASN A 121 -19.19 3.41 -13.91
CA ASN A 121 -19.10 4.46 -14.93
C ASN A 121 -19.44 5.86 -14.38
N ALA A 122 -20.35 5.95 -13.41
CA ALA A 122 -20.65 7.21 -12.72
C ALA A 122 -19.55 7.63 -11.74
N GLY A 123 -18.63 6.72 -11.38
CA GLY A 123 -17.50 6.98 -10.48
C GLY A 123 -17.74 6.57 -9.03
N LEU A 124 -18.67 5.64 -8.75
CA LEU A 124 -18.81 5.02 -7.43
C LEU A 124 -17.98 3.73 -7.34
N PHE A 125 -17.30 3.52 -6.21
CA PHE A 125 -16.74 2.21 -5.87
C PHE A 125 -17.89 1.23 -5.62
N ALA A 126 -17.89 0.08 -6.31
CA ALA A 126 -19.03 -0.84 -6.27
C ALA A 126 -18.60 -2.23 -5.78
N GLY A 127 -19.47 -2.86 -4.98
CA GLY A 127 -19.34 -4.25 -4.54
C GLY A 127 -20.66 -5.00 -4.68
N SER A 128 -20.60 -6.32 -4.66
CA SER A 128 -21.79 -7.19 -4.68
C SER A 128 -22.07 -7.77 -3.29
N TYR A 129 -23.34 -8.06 -2.99
CA TYR A 129 -23.72 -8.84 -1.82
C TYR A 129 -24.64 -10.02 -2.17
N HIS A 130 -24.60 -11.04 -1.32
CA HIS A 130 -25.44 -12.23 -1.39
C HIS A 130 -26.30 -12.35 -0.14
N PHE A 131 -27.62 -12.27 -0.28
CA PHE A 131 -28.55 -12.48 0.84
C PHE A 131 -28.65 -13.98 1.11
N SER A 132 -28.00 -14.41 2.20
CA SER A 132 -27.94 -15.82 2.53
C SER A 132 -29.24 -16.36 3.11
N ARG A 133 -29.53 -17.65 2.85
CA ARG A 133 -30.76 -18.34 3.29
C ARG A 133 -30.46 -19.62 4.08
N PRO A 134 -29.72 -19.55 5.20
CA PRO A 134 -29.51 -20.70 6.08
C PRO A 134 -30.81 -21.24 6.69
N ASP A 135 -31.91 -20.49 6.65
CA ASP A 135 -33.27 -20.92 7.02
C ASP A 135 -33.89 -21.93 6.03
N VAL A 136 -33.35 -22.09 4.82
CA VAL A 136 -33.76 -23.14 3.89
C VAL A 136 -33.07 -24.45 4.30
N VAL A 137 -33.83 -25.28 5.00
CA VAL A 137 -33.42 -26.60 5.49
C VAL A 137 -34.18 -27.71 4.78
N ALA A 138 -33.80 -28.97 5.01
CA ALA A 138 -34.44 -30.13 4.38
C ALA A 138 -35.95 -30.20 4.63
N ALA A 139 -36.44 -29.66 5.76
CA ALA A 139 -37.85 -29.61 6.10
C ALA A 139 -38.60 -28.38 5.53
N THR A 140 -37.90 -27.41 4.95
CA THR A 140 -38.54 -26.23 4.32
C THR A 140 -39.45 -26.70 3.20
N GLN A 141 -40.66 -26.13 3.12
CA GLN A 141 -41.64 -26.50 2.12
C GLN A 141 -41.05 -26.43 0.70
N ASN A 142 -41.30 -27.45 -0.10
CA ASN A 142 -40.84 -27.58 -1.49
C ASN A 142 -39.31 -27.54 -1.68
N SER A 143 -38.51 -27.67 -0.62
CA SER A 143 -37.05 -27.78 -0.72
C SER A 143 -36.59 -29.07 -1.40
N GLY A 144 -37.49 -30.05 -1.53
CA GLY A 144 -37.14 -31.39 -2.04
C GLY A 144 -36.16 -32.13 -1.13
N GLY A 145 -36.10 -31.77 0.16
CA GLY A 145 -35.13 -32.32 1.11
C GLY A 145 -33.73 -31.70 1.03
N ILE A 146 -33.53 -30.68 0.19
CA ILE A 146 -32.25 -30.00 0.01
C ILE A 146 -32.15 -28.85 1.00
N ALA A 147 -31.15 -28.90 1.89
CA ALA A 147 -30.81 -27.79 2.76
C ALA A 147 -29.72 -26.91 2.10
N ASN A 148 -29.84 -25.59 2.26
CA ASN A 148 -28.76 -24.70 1.87
C ASN A 148 -27.54 -24.90 2.79
N THR A 149 -26.36 -24.76 2.21
CA THR A 149 -25.08 -24.78 2.93
C THR A 149 -24.31 -23.52 2.58
N GLY A 150 -23.39 -23.09 3.46
CA GLY A 150 -22.55 -21.93 3.17
C GLY A 150 -21.79 -22.09 1.85
N THR A 151 -21.30 -23.29 1.56
CA THR A 151 -20.64 -23.64 0.30
C THR A 151 -21.55 -23.49 -0.93
N ASP A 152 -22.80 -23.96 -0.86
CA ASP A 152 -23.76 -23.84 -1.96
C ASP A 152 -24.10 -22.37 -2.25
N GLU A 153 -24.36 -21.59 -1.20
CA GLU A 153 -24.68 -20.17 -1.36
C GLU A 153 -23.47 -19.34 -1.84
N ALA A 154 -22.26 -19.65 -1.36
CA ALA A 154 -21.04 -19.07 -1.90
C ALA A 154 -20.84 -19.40 -3.40
N ASN A 155 -21.16 -20.63 -3.81
CA ASN A 155 -21.14 -21.02 -5.23
C ASN A 155 -22.15 -20.20 -6.04
N HIS A 156 -23.37 -20.01 -5.54
CA HIS A 156 -24.38 -19.19 -6.21
C HIS A 156 -23.91 -17.73 -6.33
N PHE A 157 -23.35 -17.18 -5.25
CA PHE A 157 -22.81 -15.82 -5.26
C PHE A 157 -21.71 -15.63 -6.31
N MET A 158 -20.77 -16.57 -6.40
CA MET A 158 -19.72 -16.56 -7.42
C MET A 158 -20.27 -16.78 -8.84
N GLN A 159 -21.28 -17.63 -9.02
CA GLN A 159 -21.95 -17.81 -10.32
C GLN A 159 -22.58 -16.51 -10.83
N MET A 160 -23.07 -15.65 -9.94
CA MET A 160 -23.75 -14.40 -10.33
C MET A 160 -22.85 -13.19 -10.37
N SER A 161 -21.82 -13.13 -9.52
CA SER A 161 -21.00 -11.91 -9.35
C SER A 161 -19.50 -12.13 -9.35
N GLY A 162 -19.01 -13.35 -9.55
CA GLY A 162 -17.58 -13.67 -9.58
C GLY A 162 -16.77 -12.88 -10.62
N ALA A 163 -17.41 -12.43 -11.71
CA ALA A 163 -16.79 -11.51 -12.66
C ALA A 163 -16.39 -10.16 -12.06
N TRP A 164 -16.97 -9.73 -10.94
CA TRP A 164 -16.66 -8.45 -10.27
C TRP A 164 -15.98 -8.63 -8.91
N MET A 165 -15.71 -9.86 -8.47
CA MET A 165 -14.91 -10.15 -7.26
C MET A 165 -13.41 -10.08 -7.56
N ARG A 166 -12.94 -8.93 -8.06
CA ARG A 166 -11.58 -8.73 -8.59
C ARG A 166 -11.08 -7.30 -8.35
N PRO A 167 -9.78 -7.01 -8.56
CA PRO A 167 -9.23 -5.67 -8.36
C PRO A 167 -10.02 -4.57 -9.07
N GLY A 168 -10.21 -3.46 -8.36
CA GLY A 168 -11.05 -2.32 -8.78
C GLY A 168 -12.49 -2.36 -8.26
N TYR A 169 -12.92 -3.43 -7.59
CA TYR A 169 -14.24 -3.55 -6.95
C TYR A 169 -14.11 -3.75 -5.45
N LEU A 170 -15.13 -3.35 -4.68
CA LEU A 170 -15.20 -3.59 -3.25
C LEU A 170 -15.32 -5.09 -2.98
N LEU A 171 -14.86 -5.51 -1.79
CA LEU A 171 -14.96 -6.91 -1.35
C LEU A 171 -16.40 -7.44 -1.46
N PRO A 172 -16.58 -8.69 -1.90
CA PRO A 172 -17.90 -9.32 -1.91
C PRO A 172 -18.45 -9.43 -0.48
N VAL A 173 -19.76 -9.26 -0.32
CA VAL A 173 -20.41 -9.24 1.01
C VAL A 173 -21.30 -10.47 1.19
N HIS A 174 -21.10 -11.19 2.28
CA HIS A 174 -22.05 -12.15 2.82
C HIS A 174 -23.10 -11.41 3.65
N ASP A 175 -24.33 -11.32 3.17
CA ASP A 175 -25.45 -10.74 3.92
C ASP A 175 -26.14 -11.84 4.74
N LEU A 176 -26.02 -11.75 6.07
CA LEU A 176 -26.45 -12.75 7.04
C LEU A 176 -27.54 -12.20 7.96
N GLU A 177 -28.80 -12.47 7.57
CA GLU A 177 -30.00 -11.98 8.27
C GLU A 177 -31.16 -12.99 8.30
N ALA A 178 -30.88 -14.27 8.02
CA ALA A 178 -31.86 -15.36 8.10
C ALA A 178 -31.28 -16.54 8.89
N GLY A 179 -32.12 -17.52 9.24
CA GLY A 179 -31.71 -18.80 9.85
C GLY A 179 -31.76 -18.88 11.37
N ASP A 180 -31.96 -17.75 12.05
CA ASP A 180 -32.20 -17.72 13.50
C ASP A 180 -33.41 -18.60 13.85
N SER A 181 -33.36 -19.28 15.00
CA SER A 181 -34.32 -20.28 15.50
C SER A 181 -34.52 -21.54 14.66
N ILE A 182 -34.01 -21.60 13.42
CA ILE A 182 -34.05 -22.78 12.55
C ILE A 182 -32.78 -23.61 12.70
N ARG A 183 -31.63 -22.94 12.79
CA ARG A 183 -30.33 -23.54 13.12
C ARG A 183 -29.91 -23.15 14.52
N THR A 184 -29.08 -23.98 15.13
CA THR A 184 -28.37 -23.58 16.35
C THR A 184 -27.32 -22.51 16.03
N ASP A 185 -26.95 -21.73 17.03
CA ASP A 185 -25.92 -20.68 16.93
C ASP A 185 -24.57 -21.20 16.42
N ASN A 186 -24.19 -22.42 16.82
CA ASN A 186 -22.99 -23.08 16.30
C ASN A 186 -23.11 -23.44 14.81
N GLU A 187 -24.28 -23.92 14.38
CA GLU A 187 -24.53 -24.22 12.97
C GLU A 187 -24.59 -22.94 12.13
N MET A 188 -25.11 -21.84 12.67
CA MET A 188 -25.09 -20.52 12.03
C MET A 188 -23.66 -19.99 11.87
N ALA A 189 -22.83 -20.11 12.90
CA ALA A 189 -21.42 -19.74 12.82
C ALA A 189 -20.67 -20.63 11.81
N GLN A 190 -20.91 -21.95 11.80
CA GLN A 190 -20.30 -22.86 10.84
C GLN A 190 -20.73 -22.57 9.40
N PHE A 191 -22.02 -22.31 9.15
CA PHE A 191 -22.52 -21.91 7.84
C PHE A 191 -21.78 -20.67 7.31
N THR A 192 -21.60 -19.68 8.18
CA THR A 192 -20.87 -18.44 7.89
C THR A 192 -19.41 -18.73 7.54
N ILE A 193 -18.74 -19.57 8.33
CA ILE A 193 -17.34 -19.97 8.06
C ILE A 193 -17.22 -20.70 6.71
N ASP A 194 -18.13 -21.62 6.41
CA ASP A 194 -18.12 -22.41 5.17
C ASP A 194 -18.32 -21.52 3.93
N PHE A 195 -19.20 -20.52 4.02
CA PHE A 195 -19.41 -19.53 2.96
C PHE A 195 -18.10 -18.80 2.61
N SER A 196 -17.42 -18.25 3.61
CA SER A 196 -16.15 -17.54 3.42
C SER A 196 -15.02 -18.46 2.97
N ASN A 197 -14.92 -19.69 3.53
CA ASN A 197 -13.92 -20.66 3.11
C ASN A 197 -14.09 -21.00 1.63
N ARG A 198 -15.32 -21.22 1.17
CA ARG A 198 -15.55 -21.54 -0.23
C ARG A 198 -15.12 -20.41 -1.19
N ILE A 199 -15.39 -19.15 -0.84
CA ILE A 199 -14.91 -18.00 -1.64
C ILE A 199 -13.38 -17.94 -1.64
N TYR A 200 -12.77 -18.11 -0.46
CA TYR A 200 -11.32 -18.08 -0.34
C TYR A 200 -10.63 -19.19 -1.13
N ASP A 201 -11.17 -20.41 -1.12
CA ASP A 201 -10.60 -21.55 -1.84
C ASP A 201 -10.61 -21.35 -3.36
N VAL A 202 -11.56 -20.56 -3.88
CA VAL A 202 -11.68 -20.30 -5.33
C VAL A 202 -10.95 -19.02 -5.74
N LEU A 203 -11.00 -17.97 -4.92
CA LEU A 203 -10.59 -16.62 -5.30
C LEU A 203 -9.40 -16.07 -4.50
N GLY A 204 -8.99 -16.73 -3.42
CA GLY A 204 -7.91 -16.28 -2.52
C GLY A 204 -8.28 -15.10 -1.62
N ILE A 205 -9.54 -14.66 -1.63
CA ILE A 205 -10.03 -13.49 -0.89
C ILE A 205 -11.06 -13.88 0.15
N ARG A 206 -11.21 -13.06 1.20
CA ARG A 206 -12.26 -13.22 2.21
C ARG A 206 -13.35 -12.18 1.98
N PRO A 207 -14.63 -12.57 1.96
CA PRO A 207 -15.73 -11.62 1.87
C PRO A 207 -15.83 -10.75 3.13
N ALA A 208 -16.45 -9.59 3.00
CA ALA A 208 -17.02 -8.87 4.13
C ALA A 208 -18.30 -9.58 4.59
N VAL A 209 -18.76 -9.29 5.81
CA VAL A 209 -20.07 -9.74 6.29
C VAL A 209 -20.94 -8.54 6.63
N TYR A 210 -22.18 -8.57 6.16
CA TYR A 210 -23.23 -7.68 6.59
C TYR A 210 -24.13 -8.39 7.60
N THR A 211 -24.38 -7.73 8.74
CA THR A 211 -25.30 -8.23 9.75
C THR A 211 -25.76 -7.12 10.70
N ASN A 212 -26.96 -7.27 11.26
CA ASN A 212 -27.47 -6.37 12.28
C ASN A 212 -27.04 -6.80 13.69
N GLY A 213 -27.26 -5.92 14.68
CA GLY A 213 -26.87 -6.17 16.06
C GLY A 213 -27.50 -7.41 16.69
N ASN A 214 -28.72 -7.79 16.28
CA ASN A 214 -29.39 -8.98 16.81
C ASN A 214 -28.65 -10.26 16.39
N TYR A 215 -28.39 -10.41 15.09
CA TYR A 215 -27.65 -11.55 14.56
C TYR A 215 -26.20 -11.58 15.08
N ALA A 216 -25.53 -10.42 15.11
CA ALA A 216 -24.18 -10.34 15.64
C ALA A 216 -24.10 -10.77 17.12
N ALA A 217 -24.95 -10.21 17.99
CA ALA A 217 -24.85 -10.42 19.43
C ALA A 217 -25.49 -11.72 19.92
N PHE A 218 -26.60 -12.15 19.32
CA PHE A 218 -27.47 -13.19 19.87
C PHE A 218 -27.59 -14.46 19.02
N VAL A 219 -27.08 -14.44 17.78
CA VAL A 219 -27.03 -15.64 16.93
C VAL A 219 -25.59 -16.09 16.75
N ILE A 220 -24.70 -15.22 16.28
CA ILE A 220 -23.27 -15.55 16.19
C ILE A 220 -22.58 -15.36 17.54
N GLY A 221 -22.96 -14.34 18.30
CA GLY A 221 -22.33 -14.00 19.60
C GLY A 221 -22.50 -15.06 20.70
N THR A 222 -23.45 -15.96 20.55
CA THR A 222 -23.77 -17.05 21.49
C THR A 222 -23.17 -18.40 21.08
N ALA A 223 -22.58 -18.49 19.87
CA ALA A 223 -21.83 -19.65 19.44
C ALA A 223 -20.59 -19.89 20.33
N SER A 224 -20.02 -21.10 20.24
CA SER A 224 -18.78 -21.43 20.97
C SER A 224 -17.65 -20.44 20.64
N THR A 225 -16.82 -20.11 21.62
CA THR A 225 -15.70 -19.16 21.45
C THR A 225 -14.78 -19.52 20.28
N ALA A 226 -14.55 -20.81 20.02
CA ALA A 226 -13.75 -21.25 18.88
C ALA A 226 -14.38 -20.83 17.54
N LEU A 227 -15.68 -21.06 17.36
CA LEU A 227 -16.41 -20.67 16.15
C LEU A 227 -16.53 -19.16 16.02
N ARG A 228 -16.77 -18.43 17.13
CA ARG A 228 -16.83 -16.96 17.12
C ARG A 228 -15.52 -16.34 16.64
N ASN A 229 -14.40 -16.82 17.18
CA ASN A 229 -13.06 -16.39 16.74
C ASN A 229 -12.82 -16.74 15.27
N GLU A 230 -13.28 -17.91 14.81
CA GLU A 230 -13.14 -18.30 13.42
C GLU A 230 -14.00 -17.43 12.49
N VAL A 231 -15.24 -17.11 12.84
CA VAL A 231 -16.08 -16.17 12.06
C VAL A 231 -15.36 -14.83 11.86
N VAL A 232 -14.80 -14.24 12.92
CA VAL A 232 -14.05 -12.96 12.83
C VAL A 232 -12.82 -13.11 11.93
N ASN A 233 -12.08 -14.21 12.05
CA ASN A 233 -10.93 -14.48 11.20
C ASN A 233 -11.29 -14.67 9.72
N LYS A 234 -12.47 -15.23 9.43
CA LYS A 234 -12.96 -15.48 8.07
C LYS A 234 -13.74 -14.30 7.48
N HIS A 235 -14.17 -13.35 8.32
CA HIS A 235 -14.86 -12.11 7.94
C HIS A 235 -14.27 -10.91 8.70
N PRO A 236 -13.06 -10.48 8.34
CA PRO A 236 -12.39 -9.38 9.03
C PRO A 236 -13.03 -8.01 8.76
N VAL A 237 -13.84 -7.89 7.71
CA VAL A 237 -14.54 -6.66 7.33
C VAL A 237 -16.01 -6.78 7.73
N LEU A 238 -16.40 -6.01 8.74
CA LEU A 238 -17.77 -5.95 9.24
C LEU A 238 -18.53 -4.76 8.65
N TRP A 239 -19.65 -5.05 8.00
CA TRP A 239 -20.67 -4.07 7.65
C TRP A 239 -21.84 -4.22 8.65
N SER A 240 -21.95 -3.27 9.57
CA SER A 240 -22.93 -3.33 10.65
C SER A 240 -24.20 -2.57 10.30
N ALA A 241 -25.37 -3.19 10.48
CA ALA A 241 -26.66 -2.52 10.30
C ALA A 241 -27.18 -1.98 11.63
N ARG A 242 -27.44 -0.68 11.68
CA ARG A 242 -28.09 -0.03 12.81
C ARG A 242 -28.74 1.28 12.39
N TRP A 243 -30.00 1.49 12.75
CA TRP A 243 -30.74 2.66 12.31
C TRP A 243 -31.21 3.52 13.50
N PRO A 244 -30.39 4.48 14.00
CA PRO A 244 -30.75 5.29 15.16
C PRO A 244 -32.02 6.13 14.99
N ASN A 245 -32.29 6.60 13.77
CA ASN A 245 -33.45 7.44 13.47
C ASN A 245 -33.97 7.21 12.04
N GLN A 246 -34.91 6.28 11.86
CA GLN A 246 -35.55 6.03 10.57
C GLN A 246 -36.59 7.09 10.18
N ALA A 247 -37.07 7.89 11.13
CA ALA A 247 -38.03 8.96 10.85
C ALA A 247 -37.34 10.18 10.22
N ASP A 248 -36.10 10.46 10.63
CA ASP A 248 -35.24 11.46 10.01
C ASP A 248 -33.81 10.96 9.84
N PRO A 249 -33.53 10.20 8.76
CA PRO A 249 -32.19 9.72 8.46
C PRO A 249 -31.11 10.81 8.33
N ASN A 250 -31.50 12.06 8.01
CA ASN A 250 -30.55 13.17 7.85
C ASN A 250 -30.06 13.70 9.21
N SER A 251 -30.75 13.38 10.31
CA SER A 251 -30.35 13.80 11.66
C SER A 251 -29.22 12.94 12.25
N ILE A 252 -28.81 11.87 11.58
CA ILE A 252 -27.83 10.91 12.09
C ILE A 252 -26.43 11.47 11.79
N ASP A 253 -25.64 11.74 12.84
CA ASP A 253 -24.25 12.17 12.70
C ASP A 253 -23.35 10.98 12.31
N VAL A 254 -23.30 10.69 11.03
CA VAL A 254 -22.46 9.63 10.46
C VAL A 254 -20.98 10.00 10.37
N GLN A 255 -20.67 11.30 10.48
CA GLN A 255 -19.30 11.79 10.37
C GLN A 255 -18.54 11.57 11.67
N ASN A 256 -19.18 11.82 12.82
CA ASN A 256 -18.55 11.70 14.14
C ASN A 256 -19.11 10.55 14.99
N GLY A 257 -20.36 10.17 14.76
CA GLY A 257 -21.03 9.13 15.54
C GLY A 257 -20.56 7.71 15.20
N GLN A 258 -20.93 6.80 16.09
CA GLN A 258 -20.61 5.37 15.98
C GLN A 258 -21.89 4.55 16.18
N PRO A 259 -22.01 3.37 15.53
CA PRO A 259 -23.13 2.47 15.78
C PRO A 259 -23.29 2.12 17.27
N LYS A 260 -22.21 2.05 18.04
CA LYS A 260 -22.25 1.65 19.46
C LYS A 260 -22.67 2.76 20.44
N ASP A 261 -22.67 4.04 20.03
CA ASP A 261 -22.85 5.18 20.95
C ASP A 261 -24.14 5.13 21.76
N THR A 262 -25.20 4.56 21.18
CA THR A 262 -26.52 4.48 21.80
C THR A 262 -27.08 3.05 21.82
N TYR A 263 -26.26 2.03 21.53
CA TYR A 263 -26.64 0.62 21.59
C TYR A 263 -25.41 -0.30 21.69
N ALA A 264 -25.23 -0.97 22.83
CA ALA A 264 -24.01 -1.72 23.11
C ALA A 264 -23.88 -3.06 22.34
N ASN A 265 -24.99 -3.75 22.08
CA ASN A 265 -25.02 -5.12 21.55
C ASN A 265 -24.99 -5.14 20.01
N ILE A 266 -24.00 -4.49 19.40
CA ILE A 266 -23.99 -4.24 17.95
C ILE A 266 -22.96 -5.05 17.15
N TYR A 267 -21.82 -5.41 17.75
CA TYR A 267 -20.73 -6.05 17.02
C TYR A 267 -20.46 -7.50 17.44
N GLY A 268 -21.18 -8.07 18.40
CA GLY A 268 -21.06 -9.50 18.74
C GLY A 268 -19.60 -9.99 18.87
N PRO A 269 -19.19 -11.07 18.18
CA PRO A 269 -17.81 -11.56 18.20
C PRO A 269 -16.72 -10.55 17.81
N TRP A 270 -17.04 -9.54 17.00
CA TRP A 270 -16.05 -8.57 16.56
C TRP A 270 -15.59 -7.64 17.69
N ASP A 271 -16.40 -7.49 18.75
CA ASP A 271 -16.03 -6.77 19.99
C ASP A 271 -14.96 -7.50 20.81
N ASP A 272 -14.82 -8.82 20.69
CA ASP A 272 -13.87 -9.63 21.47
C ASP A 272 -12.40 -9.28 21.20
N SER A 273 -12.12 -8.63 20.06
CA SER A 273 -10.79 -8.22 19.64
C SER A 273 -10.20 -7.05 20.45
N GLY A 274 -11.01 -6.41 21.31
CA GLY A 274 -10.60 -5.24 22.10
C GLY A 274 -10.59 -3.92 21.30
N VAL A 275 -11.00 -3.95 20.03
CA VAL A 275 -11.21 -2.75 19.21
C VAL A 275 -12.60 -2.19 19.50
N THR A 276 -12.69 -0.95 19.99
CA THR A 276 -13.97 -0.34 20.41
C THR A 276 -15.01 -0.22 19.27
N HIS A 277 -14.54 0.03 18.05
CA HIS A 277 -15.36 0.21 16.86
C HIS A 277 -14.79 -0.59 15.68
N PRO A 278 -15.01 -1.92 15.64
CA PRO A 278 -14.42 -2.83 14.65
C PRO A 278 -15.14 -2.81 13.30
N TRP A 279 -16.19 -2.00 13.13
CA TRP A 279 -16.94 -1.89 11.89
C TRP A 279 -16.13 -1.17 10.80
N SER A 280 -16.31 -1.61 9.56
CA SER A 280 -15.76 -0.99 8.35
C SER A 280 -16.81 -0.18 7.61
N PHE A 281 -18.05 -0.69 7.57
CA PHE A 281 -19.20 -0.01 7.01
C PHE A 281 -20.36 -0.01 8.00
N TRP A 282 -21.18 1.03 7.94
CA TRP A 282 -22.36 1.17 8.76
C TRP A 282 -23.56 1.53 7.89
N GLN A 283 -24.55 0.62 7.82
CA GLN A 283 -25.86 0.96 7.27
C GLN A 283 -26.67 1.70 8.34
N TYR A 284 -26.85 3.01 8.12
CA TYR A 284 -27.33 3.93 9.15
C TYR A 284 -28.80 4.32 9.00
N ALA A 285 -29.39 4.12 7.81
CA ALA A 285 -30.84 4.17 7.61
C ALA A 285 -31.26 3.27 6.44
N SER A 286 -32.54 2.84 6.43
CA SER A 286 -33.18 2.15 5.30
C SER A 286 -34.32 2.95 4.66
N THR A 287 -34.63 4.13 5.21
CA THR A 287 -35.75 4.98 4.76
C THR A 287 -35.30 6.24 4.02
N MET A 288 -34.00 6.37 3.71
CA MET A 288 -33.48 7.59 3.08
C MET A 288 -34.08 7.80 1.69
N LYS A 289 -34.40 9.05 1.38
CA LYS A 289 -34.91 9.48 0.07
C LYS A 289 -33.83 10.24 -0.70
N LEU A 290 -33.23 9.60 -1.70
CA LEU A 290 -32.16 10.16 -2.53
C LEU A 290 -32.71 10.75 -3.83
N ASN A 291 -32.09 11.81 -4.34
CA ASN A 291 -32.47 12.42 -5.63
C ASN A 291 -32.30 11.40 -6.78
N GLY A 292 -31.19 10.66 -6.76
CA GLY A 292 -30.85 9.66 -7.77
C GLY A 292 -31.50 8.29 -7.57
N ASN A 293 -32.58 8.20 -6.80
CA ASN A 293 -33.41 6.99 -6.75
C ASN A 293 -34.89 7.36 -6.94
N ASN A 294 -35.36 7.30 -8.19
CA ASN A 294 -36.73 7.64 -8.58
C ASN A 294 -37.18 9.00 -8.04
N ASN A 295 -36.29 10.01 -8.10
CA ASN A 295 -36.52 11.37 -7.60
C ASN A 295 -37.15 11.42 -6.20
N LYS A 296 -36.52 10.73 -5.23
CA LYS A 296 -36.97 10.63 -3.82
C LYS A 296 -38.26 9.83 -3.61
N ALA A 297 -38.76 9.10 -4.60
CA ALA A 297 -39.97 8.28 -4.43
C ALA A 297 -39.70 6.98 -3.66
N ALA A 298 -38.53 6.36 -3.84
CA ALA A 298 -38.19 5.07 -3.22
C ALA A 298 -37.37 5.22 -1.93
N ASN A 299 -37.55 4.27 -1.01
CA ASN A 299 -36.66 4.12 0.14
C ASN A 299 -35.32 3.54 -0.33
N THR A 300 -34.24 4.05 0.24
CA THR A 300 -32.88 3.62 -0.07
C THR A 300 -32.11 3.41 1.22
N ASP A 301 -31.39 2.30 1.26
CA ASP A 301 -30.47 2.01 2.34
C ASP A 301 -29.21 2.85 2.13
N VAL A 302 -28.78 3.54 3.19
CA VAL A 302 -27.62 4.43 3.14
C VAL A 302 -26.57 4.03 4.14
N ASN A 303 -25.32 4.17 3.68
CA ASN A 303 -24.14 3.66 4.33
C ASN A 303 -23.10 4.75 4.57
N VAL A 304 -22.23 4.52 5.53
CA VAL A 304 -21.00 5.29 5.75
C VAL A 304 -19.84 4.33 5.95
N ALA A 305 -18.66 4.67 5.42
CA ALA A 305 -17.43 3.93 5.70
C ALA A 305 -16.75 4.48 6.97
N ASN A 306 -15.98 3.66 7.68
CA ASN A 306 -15.25 4.10 8.89
C ASN A 306 -13.97 4.90 8.55
N GLY A 307 -13.96 5.59 7.41
CA GLY A 307 -12.87 6.40 6.89
C GLY A 307 -13.26 7.04 5.56
N GLY A 308 -12.32 7.77 4.95
CA GLY A 308 -12.51 8.47 3.68
C GLY A 308 -12.29 7.57 2.47
N ILE A 309 -11.89 8.19 1.35
CA ILE A 309 -11.66 7.50 0.08
C ILE A 309 -10.47 6.52 0.15
N GLU A 310 -9.42 6.84 0.91
CA GLU A 310 -8.28 5.91 1.04
C GLU A 310 -8.64 4.69 1.89
N PHE A 311 -9.48 4.86 2.91
CA PHE A 311 -10.11 3.74 3.61
C PHE A 311 -10.96 2.87 2.67
N LEU A 312 -11.78 3.48 1.79
CA LEU A 312 -12.56 2.70 0.81
C LEU A 312 -11.66 1.87 -0.11
N LYS A 313 -10.55 2.46 -0.58
CA LYS A 313 -9.59 1.75 -1.43
C LYS A 313 -8.88 0.59 -0.72
N ASP A 314 -8.77 0.63 0.61
CA ASP A 314 -8.28 -0.52 1.40
C ASP A 314 -9.27 -1.70 1.42
N ASN A 315 -10.55 -1.44 1.11
CA ASN A 315 -11.60 -2.45 1.04
C ASN A 315 -11.89 -2.91 -0.41
N LEU A 316 -11.01 -2.57 -1.36
CA LEU A 316 -11.03 -3.16 -2.69
C LEU A 316 -10.44 -4.56 -2.67
N VAL A 317 -10.91 -5.43 -3.55
CA VAL A 317 -10.29 -6.73 -3.78
C VAL A 317 -8.82 -6.53 -4.19
N PRO A 318 -7.85 -7.14 -3.51
CA PRO A 318 -6.43 -6.97 -3.83
C PRO A 318 -6.06 -7.69 -5.13
N ALA A 319 -5.04 -7.18 -5.81
CA ALA A 319 -4.39 -7.89 -6.90
C ALA A 319 -3.50 -8.99 -6.32
N LEU A 320 -3.87 -10.23 -6.60
CA LEU A 320 -3.22 -11.44 -6.09
C LEU A 320 -2.53 -12.18 -7.22
N TRP A 321 -1.36 -12.72 -6.91
CA TRP A 321 -0.67 -13.65 -7.78
C TRP A 321 -1.26 -15.06 -7.61
N MET A 322 -1.61 -15.72 -8.72
CA MET A 322 -2.43 -16.93 -8.77
C MET A 322 -1.74 -18.13 -9.43
N ASN A 323 -0.63 -17.94 -10.16
CA ASN A 323 -0.02 -19.01 -10.96
C ASN A 323 1.51 -19.08 -10.79
N ASP A 324 2.03 -20.29 -10.61
CA ASP A 324 3.44 -20.55 -10.29
C ASP A 324 4.30 -20.91 -11.51
N ASN A 325 3.72 -20.94 -12.72
CA ASN A 325 4.42 -21.38 -13.94
C ASN A 325 5.44 -20.36 -14.47
N SER A 326 5.31 -19.08 -14.13
CA SER A 326 6.16 -18.00 -14.63
C SER A 326 6.28 -16.89 -13.59
N GLY A 327 7.49 -16.42 -13.31
CA GLY A 327 7.77 -15.31 -12.40
C GLY A 327 7.62 -13.93 -13.05
N ASP A 328 7.28 -13.85 -14.33
CA ASP A 328 7.18 -12.57 -15.05
C ASP A 328 5.91 -11.80 -14.64
N TRP A 329 6.09 -10.61 -14.05
CA TRP A 329 5.01 -9.70 -13.66
C TRP A 329 4.08 -9.37 -14.83
N SER A 330 4.61 -9.33 -16.05
CA SER A 330 3.87 -8.95 -17.26
C SER A 330 2.97 -10.07 -17.79
N THR A 331 3.05 -11.28 -17.22
CA THR A 331 2.18 -12.38 -17.61
C THR A 331 0.80 -12.19 -16.99
N LEU A 332 -0.16 -11.76 -17.81
CA LEU A 332 -1.53 -11.46 -17.38
C LEU A 332 -2.20 -12.61 -16.61
N ALA A 333 -2.02 -13.85 -17.07
CA ALA A 333 -2.60 -15.03 -16.47
C ALA A 333 -2.06 -15.37 -15.06
N ASN A 334 -1.00 -14.69 -14.61
CA ASN A 334 -0.53 -14.82 -13.23
C ASN A 334 -1.38 -14.06 -12.23
N TRP A 335 -2.23 -13.12 -12.67
CA TRP A 335 -2.96 -12.23 -11.79
C TRP A 335 -4.44 -12.58 -11.74
N ASN A 336 -5.09 -12.45 -10.58
CA ASN A 336 -6.55 -12.53 -10.48
C ASN A 336 -7.25 -11.45 -11.34
N SER A 337 -6.66 -10.26 -11.46
CA SER A 337 -7.10 -9.17 -12.36
C SER A 337 -6.96 -9.51 -13.84
N GLY A 338 -6.06 -10.45 -14.18
CA GLY A 338 -5.79 -10.88 -15.54
C GLY A 338 -6.55 -12.11 -15.99
N GLN A 339 -7.32 -12.75 -15.09
CA GLN A 339 -8.18 -13.87 -15.46
C GLN A 339 -9.37 -13.38 -16.29
N THR A 340 -9.71 -14.13 -17.33
CA THR A 340 -10.90 -13.87 -18.14
C THR A 340 -12.16 -13.98 -17.26
N PRO A 341 -12.96 -12.92 -17.10
CA PRO A 341 -14.20 -12.99 -16.33
C PRO A 341 -15.17 -13.99 -16.92
N VAL A 342 -15.81 -14.77 -16.04
CA VAL A 342 -16.87 -15.70 -16.39
C VAL A 342 -18.21 -14.97 -16.28
N ALA A 343 -18.99 -15.02 -17.36
CA ALA A 343 -20.33 -14.42 -17.39
C ALA A 343 -21.26 -15.02 -16.32
N PRO A 344 -22.17 -14.21 -15.73
CA PRO A 344 -23.18 -14.74 -14.82
C PRO A 344 -24.02 -15.84 -15.43
N VAL A 345 -24.21 -16.94 -14.70
CA VAL A 345 -25.03 -18.08 -15.12
C VAL A 345 -26.40 -17.95 -14.48
N GLN A 346 -27.40 -17.50 -15.24
CA GLN A 346 -28.78 -17.41 -14.72
C GLN A 346 -29.37 -18.81 -14.51
N GLY A 347 -30.01 -19.00 -13.36
CA GLY A 347 -30.73 -20.23 -13.05
C GLY A 347 -31.98 -20.44 -13.92
N PRO A 348 -32.46 -21.68 -14.10
CA PRO A 348 -33.74 -21.94 -14.74
C PRO A 348 -34.90 -21.21 -14.05
N GLY A 349 -35.80 -20.60 -14.82
CA GLY A 349 -37.00 -19.94 -14.31
C GLY A 349 -36.77 -18.56 -13.67
N GLN A 350 -35.53 -18.07 -13.65
CA GLN A 350 -35.20 -16.75 -13.10
C GLN A 350 -35.68 -15.62 -14.01
N VAL A 351 -35.96 -14.45 -13.41
CA VAL A 351 -36.30 -13.25 -14.16
C VAL A 351 -35.14 -12.89 -15.08
N ALA A 352 -35.44 -12.55 -16.34
CA ALA A 352 -34.42 -12.18 -17.31
C ALA A 352 -33.61 -10.98 -16.82
N ARG A 353 -32.28 -11.04 -16.97
CA ARG A 353 -31.40 -9.91 -16.68
C ARG A 353 -31.82 -8.67 -17.48
N VAL A 354 -31.84 -7.52 -16.82
CA VAL A 354 -32.07 -6.21 -17.43
C VAL A 354 -30.74 -5.61 -17.91
N GLY A 355 -30.76 -5.02 -19.11
CA GLY A 355 -29.61 -4.31 -19.68
C GLY A 355 -28.52 -5.21 -20.28
N ALA A 356 -27.49 -4.57 -20.81
CA ALA A 356 -26.37 -5.23 -21.46
C ALA A 356 -25.44 -5.93 -20.45
N LEU A 357 -24.90 -7.08 -20.85
CA LEU A 357 -23.84 -7.76 -20.09
C LEU A 357 -22.48 -7.16 -20.48
N THR A 358 -21.95 -6.30 -19.62
CA THR A 358 -20.58 -5.76 -19.76
C THR A 358 -19.70 -6.38 -18.69
N LEU A 359 -18.72 -7.19 -19.10
CA LEU A 359 -17.77 -7.80 -18.17
C LEU A 359 -16.55 -6.90 -17.98
N PRO A 360 -15.89 -6.94 -16.80
CA PRO A 360 -14.63 -6.24 -16.60
C PRO A 360 -13.56 -6.72 -17.58
N THR A 361 -12.67 -5.82 -18.01
CA THR A 361 -11.56 -6.20 -18.91
C THR A 361 -10.39 -6.74 -18.08
N PRO A 362 -9.83 -7.92 -18.42
CA PRO A 362 -8.57 -8.39 -17.84
C PRO A 362 -7.45 -7.36 -17.96
N ARG A 363 -6.69 -7.14 -16.88
CA ARG A 363 -5.57 -6.18 -16.88
C ARG A 363 -4.47 -6.58 -15.89
N LEU A 364 -3.27 -6.07 -16.14
CA LEU A 364 -2.19 -6.15 -15.16
C LEU A 364 -2.49 -5.25 -13.96
N PRO A 365 -1.92 -5.54 -12.78
CA PRO A 365 -1.94 -4.61 -11.67
C PRO A 365 -1.25 -3.30 -12.04
N GLY A 366 -1.83 -2.18 -11.64
CA GLY A 366 -1.27 -0.86 -11.96
C GLY A 366 -1.43 -0.42 -13.42
N ALA A 367 -2.21 -1.17 -14.22
CA ALA A 367 -2.54 -0.75 -15.57
C ALA A 367 -3.25 0.62 -15.57
N ALA A 368 -2.84 1.48 -16.50
CA ALA A 368 -3.40 2.82 -16.64
C ALA A 368 -4.90 2.76 -16.95
N GLY A 369 -5.63 3.74 -16.42
CA GLY A 369 -7.07 3.86 -16.63
C GLY A 369 -7.64 5.03 -15.85
N SER A 370 -8.83 5.45 -16.23
CA SER A 370 -9.62 6.45 -15.51
C SER A 370 -10.74 5.79 -14.71
N GLY A 371 -11.13 6.41 -13.61
CA GLY A 371 -12.24 5.95 -12.79
C GLY A 371 -11.86 4.91 -11.73
N VAL A 372 -12.87 4.49 -10.98
CA VAL A 372 -12.72 3.72 -9.74
C VAL A 372 -12.17 2.30 -9.89
N THR A 373 -12.22 1.73 -11.10
CA THR A 373 -11.72 0.38 -11.40
C THR A 373 -10.30 0.37 -11.98
N SER A 374 -9.67 1.55 -12.10
CA SER A 374 -8.30 1.73 -12.61
C SER A 374 -7.27 0.93 -11.80
N GLY A 375 -6.25 0.39 -12.48
CA GLY A 375 -5.17 -0.35 -11.81
C GLY A 375 -4.33 0.51 -10.86
N GLN A 376 -4.40 1.84 -11.01
CA GLN A 376 -3.75 2.79 -10.11
C GLN A 376 -4.31 2.77 -8.68
N HIS A 377 -5.41 2.05 -8.44
CA HIS A 377 -5.98 1.84 -7.11
C HIS A 377 -5.65 0.46 -6.52
N ASP A 378 -4.90 -0.37 -7.23
CA ASP A 378 -4.63 -1.74 -6.80
C ASP A 378 -3.70 -1.79 -5.59
N THR A 379 -4.15 -2.51 -4.56
CA THR A 379 -3.26 -3.07 -3.56
C THR A 379 -2.73 -4.41 -4.08
N VAL A 380 -1.44 -4.49 -4.35
CA VAL A 380 -0.77 -5.73 -4.76
C VAL A 380 -0.28 -6.50 -3.55
N ILE A 381 -0.59 -7.79 -3.49
CA ILE A 381 -0.07 -8.71 -2.47
C ILE A 381 0.59 -9.88 -3.18
N LEU A 382 1.89 -10.05 -2.95
CA LEU A 382 2.65 -11.24 -3.35
C LEU A 382 2.74 -12.15 -2.12
N ASP A 383 1.90 -13.18 -2.01
CA ASP A 383 1.85 -14.12 -0.87
C ASP A 383 1.46 -15.53 -1.34
N ARG A 384 2.43 -16.36 -1.75
CA ARG A 384 2.24 -17.78 -2.11
C ARG A 384 3.34 -18.63 -1.46
N PRO A 385 3.33 -18.77 -0.13
CA PRO A 385 4.47 -19.28 0.67
C PRO A 385 4.99 -20.68 0.29
N ASN A 386 4.30 -21.42 -0.59
CA ASN A 386 4.68 -22.75 -1.05
C ASN A 386 5.24 -22.77 -2.49
N ALA A 387 5.30 -21.63 -3.20
CA ALA A 387 5.79 -21.54 -4.56
C ALA A 387 7.24 -21.01 -4.56
N ASP A 388 8.18 -21.78 -5.14
CA ASP A 388 9.58 -21.36 -5.27
C ASP A 388 9.80 -20.59 -6.58
N ILE A 389 9.20 -19.39 -6.62
CA ILE A 389 9.19 -18.55 -7.81
C ILE A 389 9.55 -17.12 -7.43
N THR A 390 10.54 -16.57 -8.12
CA THR A 390 10.90 -15.16 -7.99
C THR A 390 10.03 -14.33 -8.92
N VAL A 391 9.19 -13.48 -8.36
CA VAL A 391 8.43 -12.49 -9.13
C VAL A 391 9.41 -11.45 -9.67
N THR A 392 9.34 -11.15 -10.97
CA THR A 392 10.28 -10.28 -11.66
C THR A 392 9.55 -9.25 -12.51
N ILE A 393 9.88 -7.97 -12.29
CA ILE A 393 9.58 -6.87 -13.19
C ILE A 393 10.84 -6.61 -14.01
N SER A 394 10.80 -6.98 -15.29
CA SER A 394 11.93 -6.79 -16.23
C SER A 394 11.72 -5.62 -17.19
N THR A 395 10.46 -5.21 -17.42
CA THR A 395 10.09 -4.17 -18.37
C THR A 395 8.75 -3.52 -17.98
N GLY A 396 8.38 -2.46 -18.69
CA GLY A 396 7.08 -1.79 -18.54
C GLY A 396 7.06 -0.78 -17.39
N SER A 397 5.92 -0.11 -17.25
CA SER A 397 5.64 0.85 -16.18
C SER A 397 4.39 0.39 -15.44
N HIS A 398 4.52 0.14 -14.14
CA HIS A 398 3.45 -0.37 -13.29
C HIS A 398 3.20 0.64 -12.18
N ASN A 399 2.03 1.26 -12.19
CA ASN A 399 1.66 2.29 -11.21
C ASN A 399 0.57 1.74 -10.31
N VAL A 400 0.98 1.14 -9.19
CA VAL A 400 0.09 0.49 -8.21
C VAL A 400 -0.14 1.40 -7.03
N ARG A 401 -1.22 1.17 -6.27
CA ARG A 401 -1.48 1.95 -5.06
C ARG A 401 -0.57 1.51 -3.92
N LYS A 402 -0.65 0.24 -3.53
CA LYS A 402 0.12 -0.34 -2.42
C LYS A 402 0.79 -1.63 -2.85
N LEU A 403 1.87 -1.99 -2.16
CA LEU A 403 2.60 -3.24 -2.39
C LEU A 403 2.95 -3.95 -1.08
N TYR A 404 2.54 -5.20 -0.96
CA TYR A 404 2.98 -6.10 0.11
C TYR A 404 3.73 -7.28 -0.53
N ALA A 405 5.05 -7.29 -0.40
CA ALA A 405 5.91 -8.35 -0.93
C ALA A 405 6.26 -9.35 0.18
N LEU A 406 5.50 -10.45 0.27
CA LEU A 406 5.75 -11.57 1.18
C LEU A 406 6.56 -12.68 0.51
N GLU A 407 6.89 -12.52 -0.77
CA GLU A 407 7.76 -13.37 -1.58
C GLU A 407 8.87 -12.58 -2.25
N THR A 408 9.85 -13.29 -2.80
CA THR A 408 10.97 -12.65 -3.49
C THR A 408 10.49 -11.85 -4.69
N LEU A 409 10.87 -10.57 -4.75
CA LEU A 409 10.59 -9.65 -5.85
C LEU A 409 11.89 -9.06 -6.41
N ASN A 410 12.09 -9.23 -7.71
CA ASN A 410 13.18 -8.61 -8.45
C ASN A 410 12.62 -7.52 -9.37
N ILE A 411 13.17 -6.31 -9.27
CA ILE A 411 12.85 -5.19 -10.16
C ILE A 411 14.12 -4.92 -10.96
N THR A 412 14.27 -5.64 -12.07
CA THR A 412 15.52 -5.70 -12.86
C THR A 412 15.48 -4.83 -14.11
N GLY A 413 14.30 -4.34 -14.48
CA GLY A 413 14.11 -3.29 -15.48
C GLY A 413 12.73 -2.64 -15.35
N GLY A 414 12.45 -1.67 -16.22
CA GLY A 414 11.17 -0.97 -16.19
C GLY A 414 11.00 -0.05 -14.98
N THR A 415 9.76 0.18 -14.57
CA THR A 415 9.38 1.09 -13.48
C THR A 415 8.25 0.53 -12.65
N LEU A 416 8.43 0.55 -11.33
CA LEU A 416 7.38 0.28 -10.35
C LEU A 416 7.14 1.54 -9.51
N ASP A 417 5.98 2.15 -9.71
CA ASP A 417 5.52 3.28 -8.91
C ASP A 417 4.48 2.79 -7.90
N VAL A 418 4.75 2.97 -6.61
CA VAL A 418 3.82 2.75 -5.51
C VAL A 418 3.27 4.11 -5.07
N ASN A 419 2.11 4.47 -5.60
CA ASN A 419 1.59 5.84 -5.58
C ASN A 419 0.86 6.24 -4.29
N TYR A 420 0.63 5.32 -3.36
CA TYR A 420 -0.06 5.64 -2.12
C TYR A 420 0.79 6.55 -1.23
N VAL A 421 0.19 7.65 -0.80
CA VAL A 421 0.73 8.54 0.24
C VAL A 421 0.01 8.20 1.55
N PRO A 422 0.73 7.86 2.63
CA PRO A 422 0.13 7.56 3.93
C PRO A 422 -0.83 8.64 4.41
N SER A 423 -2.05 8.24 4.77
CA SER A 423 -3.11 9.08 5.32
C SER A 423 -3.60 8.54 6.67
N ALA A 424 -4.29 9.40 7.44
CA ALA A 424 -4.78 9.04 8.78
C ALA A 424 -5.93 8.01 8.78
N ASP A 425 -6.64 7.87 7.65
CA ASP A 425 -7.74 6.90 7.46
C ASP A 425 -7.27 5.58 6.83
N SER A 426 -5.97 5.40 6.65
CA SER A 426 -5.40 4.23 5.99
C SER A 426 -4.04 3.87 6.60
N THR A 427 -3.21 3.08 5.91
CA THR A 427 -1.97 2.52 6.45
C THR A 427 -0.84 3.56 6.52
N PRO A 428 0.10 3.46 7.49
CA PRO A 428 1.24 4.37 7.59
C PRO A 428 2.34 4.10 6.55
N ILE A 429 2.19 3.03 5.76
CA ILE A 429 3.16 2.56 4.76
C ILE A 429 2.48 2.40 3.41
N SER A 430 3.25 2.65 2.36
CA SER A 430 2.89 2.44 0.95
C SER A 430 3.32 1.08 0.45
N ALA A 431 4.50 0.63 0.89
CA ALA A 431 4.99 -0.70 0.61
C ALA A 431 5.58 -1.39 1.85
N GLN A 432 5.48 -2.71 1.89
CA GLN A 432 6.11 -3.57 2.88
C GLN A 432 6.88 -4.70 2.22
N PHE A 433 8.15 -4.85 2.57
CA PHE A 433 9.00 -5.95 2.15
C PHE A 433 9.15 -6.92 3.31
N SER A 434 8.36 -7.99 3.27
CA SER A 434 8.37 -9.11 4.20
C SER A 434 9.14 -10.32 3.65
N ALA A 435 9.76 -10.18 2.48
CA ALA A 435 10.68 -11.09 1.83
C ALA A 435 11.85 -10.33 1.17
N ALA A 436 12.76 -11.03 0.50
CA ALA A 436 13.88 -10.42 -0.20
C ALA A 436 13.38 -9.62 -1.41
N VAL A 437 13.83 -8.38 -1.54
CA VAL A 437 13.53 -7.55 -2.72
C VAL A 437 14.84 -7.02 -3.28
N THR A 438 14.98 -7.02 -4.61
CA THR A 438 16.16 -6.50 -5.31
C THR A 438 15.75 -5.45 -6.31
N LEU A 439 16.39 -4.27 -6.28
CA LEU A 439 16.35 -3.27 -7.33
C LEU A 439 17.64 -3.37 -8.15
N GLY A 440 17.54 -3.77 -9.42
CA GLY A 440 18.63 -3.72 -10.41
C GLY A 440 18.56 -2.45 -11.26
N ASP A 441 18.90 -2.54 -12.54
CA ASP A 441 18.83 -1.42 -13.50
C ASP A 441 17.38 -1.02 -13.86
N ALA A 442 16.63 -0.52 -12.88
CA ALA A 442 15.22 -0.19 -12.95
C ALA A 442 14.87 1.04 -12.11
N ASN A 443 13.60 1.41 -12.09
CA ASN A 443 13.09 2.50 -11.26
C ASN A 443 12.10 1.96 -10.22
N LEU A 444 12.29 2.33 -8.95
CA LEU A 444 11.31 2.14 -7.89
C LEU A 444 10.96 3.50 -7.27
N SER A 445 9.69 3.86 -7.28
CA SER A 445 9.18 5.05 -6.59
C SER A 445 8.19 4.63 -5.49
N VAL A 446 8.38 5.13 -4.27
CA VAL A 446 7.52 4.78 -3.13
C VAL A 446 7.52 5.89 -2.09
N HIS A 447 6.37 6.30 -1.57
CA HIS A 447 6.35 7.31 -0.50
C HIS A 447 7.00 6.78 0.79
N THR A 448 6.38 5.79 1.43
CA THR A 448 6.91 5.17 2.66
C THR A 448 7.07 3.67 2.47
N LEU A 449 8.31 3.20 2.49
CA LEU A 449 8.66 1.79 2.46
C LEU A 449 8.97 1.29 3.88
N GLN A 450 8.49 0.10 4.23
CA GLN A 450 8.97 -0.66 5.38
C GLN A 450 9.68 -1.93 4.92
N VAL A 451 10.89 -2.16 5.43
CA VAL A 451 11.60 -3.44 5.29
C VAL A 451 11.55 -4.13 6.64
N ASP A 452 10.90 -5.29 6.69
CA ASP A 452 10.71 -6.01 7.94
C ASP A 452 12.03 -6.52 8.52
N SER A 453 12.05 -6.79 9.83
CA SER A 453 13.20 -7.41 10.48
C SER A 453 13.52 -8.75 9.81
N THR A 454 14.78 -9.16 9.86
CA THR A 454 15.32 -10.34 9.17
C THR A 454 15.36 -10.23 7.64
N ARG A 455 14.82 -9.16 7.03
CA ARG A 455 14.79 -8.97 5.58
C ARG A 455 15.86 -8.03 5.09
N THR A 456 16.21 -8.21 3.82
CA THR A 456 17.16 -7.38 3.09
C THR A 456 16.47 -6.82 1.86
N PHE A 457 16.55 -5.50 1.70
CA PHE A 457 16.32 -4.85 0.42
C PHE A 457 17.68 -4.62 -0.24
N THR A 458 17.90 -5.20 -1.42
CA THR A 458 19.17 -5.11 -2.15
C THR A 458 19.06 -4.09 -3.29
N ILE A 459 20.07 -3.25 -3.42
CA ILE A 459 20.30 -2.36 -4.56
C ILE A 459 21.47 -2.92 -5.34
N ASP A 460 21.22 -3.48 -6.52
CA ASP A 460 22.22 -3.87 -7.52
C ASP A 460 22.49 -2.73 -8.53
N GLY A 461 21.62 -1.72 -8.56
CA GLY A 461 21.71 -0.54 -9.42
C GLY A 461 20.38 0.24 -9.43
N GLY A 462 20.21 1.11 -10.42
CA GLY A 462 18.94 1.76 -10.71
C GLY A 462 18.59 2.97 -9.84
N ASN A 463 17.37 3.49 -10.07
CA ASN A 463 16.86 4.71 -9.44
C ASN A 463 15.84 4.39 -8.35
N LEU A 464 16.13 4.85 -7.14
CA LEU A 464 15.22 4.78 -6.00
C LEU A 464 14.69 6.18 -5.69
N THR A 465 13.37 6.34 -5.79
CA THR A 465 12.66 7.54 -5.34
C THR A 465 11.89 7.21 -4.08
N ALA A 466 12.19 7.89 -2.96
CA ALA A 466 11.42 7.70 -1.73
C ALA A 466 11.32 8.95 -0.86
N ASN A 467 10.30 9.00 0.01
CA ASN A 467 10.24 9.96 1.11
C ASN A 467 10.75 9.33 2.41
N LYS A 468 10.38 8.08 2.68
CA LYS A 468 10.83 7.38 3.89
C LYS A 468 11.08 5.89 3.65
N ILE A 469 12.18 5.38 4.17
CA ILE A 469 12.47 3.95 4.28
C ILE A 469 12.65 3.61 5.76
N ASN A 470 11.73 2.81 6.29
CA ASN A 470 11.78 2.27 7.64
C ASN A 470 12.50 0.91 7.61
N LEU A 471 13.72 0.86 8.14
CA LEU A 471 14.41 -0.40 8.41
C LEU A 471 14.04 -0.86 9.82
N MET A 472 13.28 -1.96 9.92
CA MET A 472 12.74 -2.39 11.20
C MET A 472 13.83 -2.94 12.15
N PRO A 473 13.84 -2.49 13.42
CA PRO A 473 14.79 -2.97 14.42
C PRO A 473 14.49 -4.42 14.83
N HIS A 474 15.49 -5.10 15.39
CA HIS A 474 15.36 -6.47 15.88
C HIS A 474 16.42 -6.79 16.93
N ALA A 475 16.18 -7.79 17.78
CA ALA A 475 17.11 -8.17 18.83
C ALA A 475 18.48 -8.65 18.29
N THR A 476 18.51 -9.28 17.11
CA THR A 476 19.73 -9.91 16.56
C THR A 476 19.91 -9.66 15.06
N THR A 477 18.81 -9.73 14.31
CA THR A 477 18.77 -9.64 12.84
C THR A 477 17.88 -8.48 12.35
N PRO A 478 18.29 -7.22 12.57
CA PRO A 478 17.51 -6.07 12.12
C PRO A 478 17.47 -6.00 10.58
N ALA A 479 16.51 -5.25 10.05
CA ALA A 479 16.36 -5.05 8.62
C ALA A 479 17.57 -4.34 8.01
N LYS A 480 17.85 -4.62 6.73
CA LYS A 480 19.02 -4.08 6.03
C LYS A 480 18.68 -3.56 4.64
N LEU A 481 19.22 -2.39 4.29
CA LEU A 481 19.42 -1.97 2.90
C LEU A 481 20.85 -2.36 2.50
N LEU A 482 21.00 -3.27 1.53
CA LEU A 482 22.29 -3.69 1.01
C LEU A 482 22.57 -2.99 -0.31
N LEU A 483 23.67 -2.26 -0.40
CA LEU A 483 24.17 -1.73 -1.66
C LEU A 483 25.18 -2.72 -2.24
N ASN A 484 24.71 -3.53 -3.19
CA ASN A 484 25.51 -4.43 -3.99
C ASN A 484 25.92 -3.82 -5.35
N GLY A 485 25.24 -2.74 -5.75
CA GLY A 485 25.63 -1.76 -6.77
C GLY A 485 25.65 -0.33 -6.22
N ASP A 486 25.81 0.64 -7.11
CA ASP A 486 25.67 2.06 -6.80
C ASP A 486 24.19 2.45 -6.67
N LEU A 487 23.90 3.54 -5.96
CA LEU A 487 22.54 4.02 -5.71
C LEU A 487 22.33 5.40 -6.33
N ASP A 488 21.40 5.49 -7.28
CA ASP A 488 20.81 6.77 -7.71
C ASP A 488 19.55 7.05 -6.87
N PHE A 489 19.61 8.05 -6.00
CA PHE A 489 18.52 8.42 -5.10
C PHE A 489 17.90 9.76 -5.48
N THR A 490 16.57 9.79 -5.57
CA THR A 490 15.80 11.03 -5.79
C THR A 490 14.81 11.24 -4.64
N PRO A 491 14.81 12.41 -3.96
CA PRO A 491 13.78 12.72 -2.97
C PRO A 491 12.39 12.81 -3.63
N LEU A 492 11.41 12.11 -3.07
CA LEU A 492 10.05 12.12 -3.61
C LEU A 492 9.42 13.52 -3.46
N ALA A 493 8.88 14.05 -4.56
CA ALA A 493 8.17 15.33 -4.59
C ALA A 493 8.95 16.51 -3.97
N ASN A 494 10.29 16.50 -4.11
CA ASN A 494 11.21 17.51 -3.57
C ASN A 494 11.23 17.63 -2.03
N ALA A 495 10.71 16.63 -1.33
CA ALA A 495 10.69 16.58 0.14
C ALA A 495 11.98 15.98 0.72
N ALA A 496 12.32 16.32 1.95
CA ALA A 496 13.46 15.72 2.65
C ALA A 496 13.21 14.22 2.88
N ALA A 497 14.06 13.36 2.32
CA ALA A 497 13.92 11.92 2.48
C ALA A 497 14.70 11.38 3.68
N VAL A 498 14.19 10.31 4.28
CA VAL A 498 14.84 9.65 5.43
C VAL A 498 14.93 8.14 5.24
N ILE A 499 16.14 7.60 5.38
CA ILE A 499 16.37 6.18 5.67
C ILE A 499 16.64 6.08 7.17
N GLY A 500 15.72 5.44 7.88
CA GLY A 500 15.70 5.45 9.35
C GLY A 500 15.17 4.16 9.94
N ASN A 501 15.24 4.06 11.26
CA ASN A 501 14.59 2.96 11.97
C ASN A 501 13.07 3.07 11.86
N GLY A 502 12.40 1.93 11.67
CA GLY A 502 10.99 1.82 11.95
C GLY A 502 10.68 1.77 13.46
N SER A 503 9.39 1.71 13.80
CA SER A 503 8.96 1.58 15.19
C SER A 503 9.29 0.18 15.74
N GLY A 504 10.01 0.11 16.85
CA GLY A 504 10.31 -1.14 17.53
C GLY A 504 11.50 -1.02 18.48
N ALA A 505 11.90 -2.14 19.08
CA ALA A 505 13.02 -2.24 20.01
C ALA A 505 14.12 -3.16 19.47
N GLY A 506 15.34 -3.00 19.98
CA GLY A 506 16.51 -3.83 19.65
C GLY A 506 17.57 -3.06 18.88
N LEU A 507 18.40 -3.80 18.15
CA LEU A 507 19.42 -3.24 17.28
C LEU A 507 18.76 -2.46 16.14
N SER A 508 19.37 -1.34 15.76
CA SER A 508 18.92 -0.54 14.63
C SER A 508 19.03 -1.33 13.33
N GLY A 509 18.15 -1.01 12.37
CA GLY A 509 18.37 -1.31 10.96
C GLY A 509 19.69 -0.69 10.48
N ARG A 510 20.13 -1.06 9.28
CA ARG A 510 21.42 -0.59 8.74
C ARG A 510 21.45 -0.47 7.23
N VAL A 511 22.27 0.45 6.75
CA VAL A 511 22.72 0.50 5.35
C VAL A 511 24.08 -0.18 5.27
N ASP A 512 24.23 -1.15 4.41
CA ASP A 512 25.44 -1.95 4.25
C ASP A 512 25.99 -1.75 2.84
N LEU A 513 27.22 -1.24 2.73
CA LEU A 513 27.86 -0.94 1.44
C LEU A 513 28.44 -2.19 0.76
N GLY A 514 28.26 -3.37 1.37
CA GLY A 514 28.66 -4.64 0.77
C GLY A 514 30.18 -4.86 0.70
N GLY A 515 30.97 -4.06 1.44
CA GLY A 515 32.43 -4.17 1.49
C GLY A 515 33.19 -3.51 0.34
N ALA A 516 32.48 -2.95 -0.65
CA ALA A 516 33.08 -2.19 -1.76
C ALA A 516 32.92 -0.68 -1.55
N ASN A 517 33.62 0.11 -2.36
CA ASN A 517 33.34 1.55 -2.46
C ASN A 517 32.05 1.75 -3.27
N ARG A 518 31.07 2.46 -2.70
CA ARG A 518 29.75 2.67 -3.31
C ARG A 518 29.52 4.13 -3.62
N THR A 519 29.00 4.38 -4.81
CA THR A 519 28.51 5.71 -5.19
C THR A 519 27.07 5.87 -4.73
N LEU A 520 26.81 6.93 -3.97
CA LEU A 520 25.47 7.44 -3.68
C LEU A 520 25.31 8.76 -4.43
N ASN A 521 24.58 8.71 -5.52
CA ASN A 521 24.17 9.90 -6.27
C ASN A 521 22.86 10.42 -5.69
N VAL A 522 22.87 11.61 -5.09
CA VAL A 522 21.68 12.21 -4.47
C VAL A 522 21.25 13.42 -5.29
N ALA A 523 20.07 13.33 -5.90
CA ALA A 523 19.46 14.43 -6.62
C ALA A 523 19.08 15.58 -5.67
N ASP A 524 19.13 16.80 -6.19
CA ASP A 524 18.80 18.03 -5.46
C ASP A 524 17.30 18.33 -5.57
N GLY A 525 16.63 18.37 -4.43
CA GLY A 525 15.24 18.80 -4.27
C GLY A 525 15.16 20.25 -3.84
N THR A 526 14.02 20.62 -3.25
CA THR A 526 13.84 21.98 -2.68
C THR A 526 14.11 22.03 -1.18
N ALA A 527 14.20 20.86 -0.54
CA ALA A 527 14.53 20.76 0.88
C ALA A 527 16.03 21.00 1.09
N GLY A 528 16.42 21.59 2.23
CA GLY A 528 17.85 21.80 2.52
C GLY A 528 18.64 20.49 2.72
N ASN A 529 17.94 19.41 3.10
CA ASN A 529 18.48 18.06 3.17
C ASN A 529 17.66 17.18 2.22
N ASP A 530 18.31 16.47 1.30
CA ASP A 530 17.64 15.65 0.30
C ASP A 530 17.54 14.20 0.75
N LEU A 531 18.59 13.67 1.37
CA LEU A 531 18.61 12.34 1.96
C LEU A 531 19.30 12.36 3.31
N ALA A 532 18.59 11.95 4.36
CA ALA A 532 19.17 11.69 5.67
C ALA A 532 19.19 10.18 5.97
N ILE A 533 20.37 9.62 6.24
CA ILE A 533 20.55 8.26 6.73
C ILE A 533 20.81 8.33 8.24
N SER A 534 19.79 7.97 9.01
CA SER A 534 19.78 8.02 10.49
C SER A 534 20.03 6.67 11.15
N VAL A 535 20.27 5.64 10.34
CA VAL A 535 20.74 4.32 10.77
C VAL A 535 22.25 4.18 10.51
N PRO A 536 22.96 3.26 11.17
CA PRO A 536 24.35 2.94 10.84
C PRO A 536 24.56 2.62 9.36
N VAL A 537 25.52 3.29 8.73
CA VAL A 537 26.16 2.89 7.47
C VAL A 537 27.40 2.05 7.82
N ILE A 538 27.50 0.84 7.25
CA ILE A 538 28.54 -0.13 7.59
C ILE A 538 29.22 -0.71 6.35
N ASN A 539 30.45 -1.20 6.55
CA ASN A 539 31.31 -1.83 5.53
C ASN A 539 31.68 -0.92 4.36
N GLY A 540 32.73 -1.26 3.60
CA GLY A 540 33.08 -0.56 2.36
C GLY A 540 33.50 0.91 2.55
N GLY A 541 33.41 1.68 1.46
CA GLY A 541 33.68 3.13 1.41
C GLY A 541 32.59 3.88 0.66
N LEU A 542 32.53 5.20 0.80
CA LEU A 542 31.44 6.04 0.31
C LEU A 542 31.93 7.08 -0.69
N THR A 543 31.33 7.12 -1.88
CA THR A 543 31.44 8.23 -2.83
C THR A 543 30.11 8.96 -2.92
N LYS A 544 30.05 10.22 -2.49
CA LYS A 544 28.87 11.08 -2.62
C LYS A 544 28.96 11.89 -3.91
N THR A 545 27.96 11.75 -4.78
CA THR A 545 27.80 12.56 -5.99
C THR A 545 26.35 13.09 -6.10
N GLY A 546 26.03 13.79 -7.18
CA GLY A 546 24.78 14.53 -7.33
C GLY A 546 24.73 15.82 -6.50
N ALA A 547 23.93 16.78 -6.94
CA ALA A 547 23.91 18.13 -6.37
C ALA A 547 23.30 18.22 -4.96
N GLY A 548 22.50 17.23 -4.55
CA GLY A 548 21.78 17.27 -3.28
C GLY A 548 22.66 17.06 -2.04
N THR A 549 22.07 17.26 -0.88
CA THR A 549 22.69 17.09 0.45
C THR A 549 22.39 15.71 1.01
N LEU A 550 23.45 14.93 1.30
CA LEU A 550 23.40 13.67 2.05
C LEU A 550 23.79 13.93 3.51
N VAL A 551 22.91 13.59 4.46
CA VAL A 551 23.19 13.68 5.90
C VAL A 551 23.40 12.27 6.47
N LEU A 552 24.52 12.05 7.15
CA LEU A 552 24.81 10.83 7.89
C LEU A 552 24.78 11.11 9.39
N SER A 553 23.80 10.52 10.08
CA SER A 553 23.59 10.75 11.51
C SER A 553 23.46 9.48 12.36
N GLY A 554 23.46 8.31 11.73
CA GLY A 554 23.61 7.04 12.43
C GLY A 554 25.01 6.84 13.05
N ALA A 555 25.15 5.80 13.88
CA ALA A 555 26.45 5.35 14.37
C ALA A 555 27.20 4.58 13.26
N ASN A 556 27.74 5.31 12.29
CA ASN A 556 28.37 4.74 11.10
C ASN A 556 29.73 4.10 11.44
N THR A 557 30.07 3.00 10.75
CA THR A 557 31.31 2.24 10.99
C THR A 557 31.92 1.67 9.70
N TYR A 558 31.59 2.23 8.54
CA TYR A 558 32.31 1.89 7.30
C TYR A 558 33.77 2.36 7.43
N ALA A 559 34.70 1.61 6.85
CA ALA A 559 36.13 1.77 7.11
C ALA A 559 36.94 2.19 5.88
N GLY A 560 36.32 2.23 4.70
CA GLY A 560 36.92 2.73 3.47
C GLY A 560 36.79 4.24 3.32
N ASP A 561 37.44 4.75 2.29
CA ASP A 561 37.52 6.17 1.98
C ASP A 561 36.15 6.85 1.84
N THR A 562 36.14 8.15 2.13
CA THR A 562 35.00 9.04 1.86
C THR A 562 35.37 10.03 0.76
N VAL A 563 34.67 9.97 -0.36
CA VAL A 563 34.84 10.87 -1.50
C VAL A 563 33.60 11.73 -1.64
N VAL A 564 33.76 13.05 -1.78
CA VAL A 564 32.68 13.98 -2.13
C VAL A 564 33.01 14.60 -3.47
N GLU A 565 32.25 14.22 -4.50
CA GLU A 565 32.44 14.67 -5.88
C GLU A 565 31.51 15.82 -6.25
N GLN A 566 30.29 15.81 -5.71
CA GLN A 566 29.26 16.83 -5.97
C GLN A 566 28.34 17.02 -4.76
N GLY A 567 27.74 18.21 -4.67
CA GLY A 567 26.75 18.56 -3.64
C GLY A 567 27.37 18.65 -2.25
N SER A 568 26.57 18.29 -1.24
CA SER A 568 27.01 18.31 0.16
C SER A 568 26.93 16.94 0.83
N LEU A 569 27.95 16.63 1.63
CA LEU A 569 27.93 15.56 2.62
C LEU A 569 27.97 16.19 4.02
N SER A 570 27.00 15.88 4.86
CA SER A 570 26.89 16.37 6.24
C SER A 570 27.05 15.23 7.23
N LEU A 571 28.03 15.34 8.13
CA LEU A 571 28.32 14.39 9.20
C LEU A 571 27.90 14.99 10.54
N THR A 572 27.09 14.28 11.33
CA THR A 572 26.65 14.80 12.64
C THR A 572 27.44 14.25 13.82
N THR A 573 28.39 13.34 13.57
CA THR A 573 29.30 12.76 14.57
C THR A 573 30.67 12.49 13.93
N PRO A 574 31.77 12.49 14.71
CA PRO A 574 33.08 12.09 14.23
C PRO A 574 33.17 10.55 14.20
N PHE A 575 33.12 9.95 13.01
CA PHE A 575 33.08 8.49 12.86
C PHE A 575 34.00 7.97 11.75
N LEU A 576 34.62 8.85 10.95
CA LEU A 576 35.45 8.44 9.83
C LEU A 576 36.60 7.59 10.36
N ALA A 577 36.97 6.54 9.62
CA ALA A 577 38.00 5.63 10.08
C ALA A 577 39.37 6.30 10.03
N ASN A 578 40.16 6.12 11.09
CA ASN A 578 41.51 6.68 11.20
C ASN A 578 42.49 6.27 10.09
N ALA A 579 42.18 5.20 9.36
CA ALA A 579 42.98 4.68 8.25
C ALA A 579 42.35 4.95 6.87
N ALA A 580 41.25 5.72 6.83
CA ALA A 580 40.55 6.07 5.61
C ALA A 580 40.93 7.48 5.15
N ASP A 581 40.94 7.67 3.83
CA ASP A 581 41.12 8.99 3.23
C ASP A 581 39.81 9.76 3.11
N VAL A 582 39.91 11.08 3.15
CA VAL A 582 38.84 12.00 2.73
C VAL A 582 39.26 12.71 1.44
N LYS A 583 38.43 12.66 0.40
CA LYS A 583 38.71 13.23 -0.92
C LYS A 583 37.60 14.21 -1.31
N LEU A 584 37.93 15.49 -1.48
CA LEU A 584 36.99 16.55 -1.83
C LEU A 584 37.33 17.10 -3.22
N LEU A 585 36.33 17.16 -4.12
CA LEU A 585 36.45 17.85 -5.40
C LEU A 585 36.06 19.34 -5.28
N ALA A 586 36.41 20.13 -6.29
CA ALA A 586 36.09 21.54 -6.38
C ALA A 586 34.57 21.76 -6.33
N GLY A 587 34.15 22.71 -5.49
CA GLY A 587 32.75 23.15 -5.41
C GLY A 587 31.85 22.29 -4.54
N VAL A 588 32.37 21.24 -3.89
CA VAL A 588 31.61 20.44 -2.91
C VAL A 588 31.55 21.10 -1.54
N SER A 589 30.72 20.57 -0.66
CA SER A 589 30.72 20.93 0.76
C SER A 589 30.71 19.71 1.68
N LEU A 590 31.75 19.55 2.49
CA LEU A 590 31.78 18.65 3.63
C LEU A 590 31.36 19.44 4.89
N HIS A 591 30.16 19.19 5.39
CA HIS A 591 29.66 19.80 6.61
C HIS A 591 29.96 18.91 7.83
N LEU A 592 30.83 19.39 8.72
CA LEU A 592 31.19 18.74 9.99
C LEU A 592 30.29 19.29 11.10
N GLY A 593 29.05 18.81 11.14
CA GLY A 593 27.99 19.23 12.06
C GLY A 593 28.12 18.71 13.49
N PHE A 594 29.34 18.39 13.93
CA PHE A 594 29.65 17.93 15.29
C PHE A 594 30.65 18.87 15.98
N ALA A 595 30.85 18.70 17.28
CA ALA A 595 31.92 19.36 18.02
C ALA A 595 33.10 18.40 18.23
N GLY A 596 34.32 18.91 18.17
CA GLY A 596 35.53 18.12 18.36
C GLY A 596 36.23 17.74 17.05
N ILE A 597 37.08 16.72 17.13
CA ILE A 597 38.01 16.31 16.06
C ILE A 597 37.66 14.88 15.65
N ASP A 598 37.63 14.62 14.34
CA ASP A 598 37.60 13.28 13.75
C ASP A 598 38.95 12.96 13.11
N GLN A 599 39.54 11.80 13.36
CA GLN A 599 40.86 11.45 12.83
C GLN A 599 40.74 10.68 11.52
N ILE A 600 41.55 11.04 10.54
CA ILE A 600 41.62 10.40 9.22
C ILE A 600 43.08 10.13 8.82
N ASP A 601 43.28 9.34 7.76
CA ASP A 601 44.62 9.08 7.24
C ASP A 601 45.12 10.32 6.47
N SER A 602 44.63 10.51 5.25
CA SER A 602 44.96 11.65 4.40
C SER A 602 43.72 12.46 3.98
N LEU A 603 43.91 13.77 3.78
CA LEU A 603 42.93 14.64 3.12
C LEU A 603 43.44 14.99 1.72
N PHE A 604 42.59 14.86 0.70
CA PHE A 604 42.85 15.33 -0.64
C PHE A 604 41.82 16.39 -1.04
N ILE A 605 42.29 17.49 -1.64
CA ILE A 605 41.44 18.53 -2.24
C ILE A 605 41.86 18.64 -3.71
N ASP A 606 40.90 18.41 -4.62
CA ASP A 606 41.14 18.38 -6.07
C ASP A 606 42.29 17.45 -6.49
N GLY A 607 42.35 16.28 -5.82
CA GLY A 607 43.39 15.28 -6.02
C GLY A 607 44.74 15.60 -5.38
N LEU A 608 44.92 16.80 -4.81
CA LEU A 608 46.16 17.20 -4.15
C LEU A 608 46.14 16.82 -2.67
N SER A 609 47.17 16.13 -2.20
CA SER A 609 47.30 15.78 -0.78
C SER A 609 47.54 17.01 0.08
N GLN A 610 46.86 17.07 1.21
CA GLN A 610 46.90 18.19 2.14
C GLN A 610 47.85 17.92 3.32
N ALA A 611 48.31 18.99 3.97
CA ALA A 611 49.27 18.90 5.06
C ALA A 611 48.69 18.20 6.31
N VAL A 612 49.55 17.50 7.05
CA VAL A 612 49.25 16.94 8.38
C VAL A 612 48.92 18.07 9.36
N GLY A 613 47.82 17.92 10.10
CA GLY A 613 47.31 18.92 11.03
C GLY A 613 45.79 18.89 11.11
N THR A 614 45.22 19.80 11.90
CA THR A 614 43.76 19.98 11.97
C THR A 614 43.25 20.80 10.79
N TRP A 615 42.15 20.34 10.17
CA TRP A 615 41.47 20.96 9.06
C TRP A 615 40.02 21.30 9.44
N GLY A 616 39.59 22.53 9.17
CA GLY A 616 38.26 23.00 9.52
C GLY A 616 37.71 24.05 8.56
N ALA A 617 36.52 24.56 8.89
CA ALA A 617 35.90 25.65 8.16
C ALA A 617 36.71 26.96 8.25
N ILE A 618 36.55 27.85 7.28
CA ILE A 618 37.11 29.22 7.35
C ILE A 618 36.60 29.90 8.62
N GLY A 619 37.52 30.42 9.43
CA GLY A 619 37.22 31.06 10.72
C GLY A 619 37.17 30.09 11.92
N SER A 620 37.41 28.80 11.71
CA SER A 620 37.63 27.83 12.79
C SER A 620 39.03 27.99 13.42
N ALA A 621 39.24 27.31 14.55
CA ALA A 621 40.53 27.29 15.25
C ALA A 621 41.52 26.23 14.71
N ALA A 622 41.27 25.68 13.52
CA ALA A 622 42.10 24.64 12.91
C ALA A 622 43.44 25.20 12.40
N ASP A 623 44.46 24.34 12.32
CA ASP A 623 45.76 24.67 11.75
C ASP A 623 45.63 25.12 10.27
N PHE A 624 44.74 24.45 9.55
CA PHE A 624 44.41 24.72 8.17
C PHE A 624 42.90 24.87 7.97
N THR A 625 42.49 25.71 7.03
CA THR A 625 41.08 25.93 6.73
C THR A 625 40.79 25.80 5.24
N SER A 626 39.58 25.36 4.91
CA SER A 626 39.10 25.23 3.54
C SER A 626 37.67 25.75 3.41
N PRO A 627 37.30 26.45 2.31
CA PRO A 627 35.92 26.80 2.04
C PRO A 627 35.04 25.58 1.73
N LEU A 628 35.64 24.43 1.40
CA LEU A 628 34.91 23.18 1.17
C LEU A 628 34.50 22.49 2.47
N ILE A 629 35.04 22.92 3.62
CA ILE A 629 34.68 22.40 4.94
C ILE A 629 33.80 23.44 5.64
N THR A 630 32.67 23.00 6.20
CA THR A 630 31.77 23.85 6.99
C THR A 630 31.42 23.18 8.32
N GLY A 631 30.72 23.89 9.22
CA GLY A 631 30.36 23.36 10.54
C GLY A 631 31.41 23.62 11.62
N SER A 632 31.18 23.08 12.82
CA SER A 632 32.03 23.29 13.99
C SER A 632 33.10 22.22 14.21
N GLY A 633 32.98 21.08 13.52
CA GLY A 633 33.88 19.94 13.66
C GLY A 633 35.18 20.15 12.88
N LEU A 634 36.20 19.38 13.24
CA LEU A 634 37.52 19.40 12.61
C LEU A 634 37.91 18.00 12.15
N LEU A 635 38.72 17.90 11.10
CA LEU A 635 39.43 16.68 10.72
C LEU A 635 40.88 16.76 11.22
N GLN A 636 41.41 15.69 11.80
CA GLN A 636 42.83 15.52 12.06
C GLN A 636 43.43 14.65 10.96
N VAL A 637 44.20 15.28 10.07
CA VAL A 637 45.00 14.60 9.05
C VAL A 637 46.28 14.08 9.70
N THR A 638 46.61 12.80 9.50
CA THR A 638 47.76 12.15 10.14
C THR A 638 48.86 11.77 9.16
N VAL A 639 48.53 11.64 7.87
CA VAL A 639 49.47 11.38 6.79
C VAL A 639 49.28 12.43 5.70
N ALA A 640 50.41 12.97 5.21
CA ALA A 640 50.43 13.71 3.95
C ALA A 640 51.12 12.82 2.92
N VAL A 641 50.46 12.58 1.80
CA VAL A 641 51.00 11.79 0.70
C VAL A 641 51.70 12.76 -0.24
N PRO A 642 53.05 12.83 -0.27
CA PRO A 642 53.73 13.76 -1.15
C PRO A 642 53.34 13.47 -2.61
N GLU A 643 53.02 14.52 -3.37
CA GLU A 643 52.86 14.44 -4.83
C GLU A 643 54.01 13.61 -5.41
N PRO A 644 53.75 12.67 -6.34
CA PRO A 644 54.82 11.88 -6.94
C PRO A 644 55.87 12.85 -7.47
N SER A 645 57.05 12.82 -6.85
CA SER A 645 58.08 13.78 -7.17
C SER A 645 58.35 13.73 -8.68
N ILE A 646 58.42 14.91 -9.31
CA ILE A 646 58.76 15.07 -10.74
C ILE A 646 60.12 14.41 -11.07
N SER A 647 60.89 14.02 -10.05
CA SER A 647 62.10 13.18 -10.11
C SER A 647 61.88 11.77 -10.70
N LEU A 648 60.68 11.19 -10.58
CA LEU A 648 60.40 9.84 -11.12
C LEU A 648 60.03 9.86 -12.62
N LEU A 649 59.40 10.94 -13.11
CA LEU A 649 59.20 11.15 -14.55
C LEU A 649 60.52 11.51 -15.28
N ALA A 650 61.47 12.15 -14.58
CA ALA A 650 62.80 12.43 -15.13
C ALA A 650 63.70 11.16 -15.23
N THR A 651 63.46 10.13 -14.41
CA THR A 651 64.20 8.86 -14.50
C THR A 651 63.57 7.86 -15.49
N MET A 652 62.26 7.94 -15.75
CA MET A 652 61.64 7.16 -16.84
C MET A 652 61.86 7.76 -18.24
N ALA A 653 62.07 9.08 -18.34
CA ALA A 653 62.48 9.73 -19.60
C ALA A 653 63.96 9.47 -19.97
N ALA A 654 64.81 9.12 -19.00
CA ALA A 654 66.20 8.72 -19.23
C ALA A 654 66.35 7.25 -19.67
N ILE A 655 65.27 6.45 -19.58
CA ILE A 655 65.24 5.03 -19.97
C ILE A 655 63.98 4.77 -20.83
N GLY A 656 63.83 5.50 -21.93
CA GLY A 656 63.15 5.07 -23.17
C GLY A 656 61.83 4.27 -23.14
N TRP A 657 60.95 4.40 -22.15
CA TRP A 657 59.63 3.75 -22.18
C TRP A 657 58.52 4.78 -22.40
N GLN A 658 57.93 4.75 -23.60
CA GLN A 658 56.69 5.45 -23.90
C GLN A 658 55.53 4.77 -23.17
N VAL A 659 54.87 5.48 -22.26
CA VAL A 659 53.51 5.14 -21.82
C VAL A 659 52.64 6.37 -22.02
N ALA A 660 51.52 6.18 -22.71
CA ALA A 660 50.60 7.22 -23.14
C ALA A 660 49.98 7.97 -21.94
N ALA A 661 50.02 9.31 -21.99
CA ALA A 661 49.32 10.17 -21.04
C ALA A 661 47.81 10.23 -21.36
N PRO A 662 46.92 10.31 -20.36
CA PRO A 662 45.49 10.50 -20.59
C PRO A 662 45.20 11.95 -21.01
N LEU A 663 44.20 12.08 -21.90
CA LEU A 663 43.70 13.32 -22.49
C LEU A 663 43.23 14.32 -21.42
N VAL A 664 43.85 15.49 -21.36
CA VAL A 664 43.25 16.70 -20.76
C VAL A 664 42.43 17.39 -21.85
N VAL A 665 41.10 17.31 -21.75
CA VAL A 665 40.18 18.05 -22.63
C VAL A 665 40.21 19.53 -22.22
N LYS A 666 40.95 20.36 -22.97
CA LYS A 666 40.87 21.82 -22.89
C LYS A 666 39.75 22.32 -23.82
N ALA A 667 38.80 23.04 -23.24
CA ALA A 667 37.65 23.64 -23.91
C ALA A 667 38.05 24.46 -25.16
N GLY A 668 37.44 24.12 -26.29
CA GLY A 668 37.68 24.74 -27.59
C GLY A 668 36.99 26.11 -27.73
N ARG A 669 37.80 27.15 -27.98
CA ARG A 669 37.36 28.45 -28.49
C ARG A 669 37.30 28.37 -30.02
N ARG A 670 36.13 28.71 -30.58
CA ARG A 670 35.82 28.83 -32.03
C ARG A 670 36.90 29.59 -32.80
N VAL A 671 37.35 29.03 -33.93
CA VAL A 671 37.87 29.79 -35.09
C VAL A 671 37.34 29.17 -36.38
N GLN A 672 36.81 30.03 -37.25
CA GLN A 672 36.25 29.75 -38.58
C GLN A 672 37.22 28.95 -39.47
N ARG A 673 36.66 28.04 -40.27
CA ARG A 673 37.32 27.51 -41.47
C ARG A 673 36.55 27.91 -42.72
N THR A 674 37.23 28.63 -43.60
CA THR A 674 36.90 28.83 -45.00
C THR A 674 37.09 27.53 -45.78
N SER A 675 36.19 27.26 -46.74
CA SER A 675 36.28 26.17 -47.72
C SER A 675 37.45 26.40 -48.70
N PRO A 676 37.88 25.36 -49.46
CA PRO A 676 37.25 25.16 -50.76
C PRO A 676 37.00 23.68 -51.18
N ARG A 677 36.17 23.60 -52.23
CA ARG A 677 35.65 22.48 -53.03
C ARG A 677 36.69 21.49 -53.59
N VAL A 678 36.11 20.35 -54.02
CA VAL A 678 36.26 19.57 -55.29
C VAL A 678 36.52 18.10 -54.91
N GLY A 679 35.79 17.08 -55.36
CA GLY A 679 34.73 16.93 -56.35
C GLY A 679 34.80 15.50 -56.90
N ALA A 680 33.64 14.83 -57.01
CA ALA A 680 33.24 13.71 -57.85
C ALA A 680 32.19 12.87 -57.09
#